data_AF-A0A6G2FN23-F1
#
_entry.id   AF-A0A6G2FN23-F1
#
_cell.length_a   1.000
_cell.length_b   1.000
_cell.length_c   1.000
_cell.angle_alpha   90.00
_cell.angle_beta   90.00
_cell.angle_gamma   90.00
#
_symmetry.space_group_name_H-M   'P 1'
#
loop_
_entity.id
_entity.type
_entity.pdbx_description
1 polymer ?
#
loop_
_entity_poly.entity_id
_entity_poly.type
_entity_poly.pdbx_seq_one_letter_code
_entity_poly.pdbx_strand_id
1 'polypeptide(L)'
;MRNYVKKISYPIVMLSLLVMSYVTPLLPVITAHADTEGNTKIILFQNEKGTAQVTSLPDPTTGKITWTIEVEKNQQSAANQLAFSLSEGEQTVLPESIQSNGTPFTYDPQRQQLMEETTSSSFSQMTLTFQTKALKTLTIKSAFLQTEEENGQVKEDIINTTDVAVVLPDNQSTEATSAEAVLADSQEQTEASEKQPATKSSESQPQAESNTASTAIESPLDTQASAPAASKLSSGGSFKNDVPEVDNVLLGEAQYFHIFANHATLNTHTNGNLAVGELNGNVNFGTSIQDGSLATEINYIQKVNTIANSSFVSGTDSRKNKVVFGPSVTVDLADQNQQPAVFVNGQRMDHLKTSEVFQDQSASEPYIDFKKVFSMLQATSERLGAYPQTPGVTKDFTDNNQRVINTARAENDTQEVVLTLTDEQGNPLDDGVYELQNKKTHKEVDEEVTNDDGQVIETDLPEGDYSFVETEAPDGYLIDKKPISFSADTIDEENQKVVVTLSKTELEKDTPITIKGLTKGTSPVLINVDTEGASTVNIKSQIKLEYTDGTTRNSHETEDFDDAVILWNFINQPENQKLSINSPFQGTILAVGDTVDVHQNVDGSIIADTVLVNAETHRWDLQANETVVPIIKLAAMNHLLSLDTTTVSGTKKWDDYDNKFNTRPTSITVQLLQNGEVFQTKTVTPNKEGEWHYEFTDLPTTDESGQTYDYAIQETPVEGYTTKVNGYDLVNTYRNTETTEVSGTKTWNDNDNQFNTRPESITVKLMQNGEKYAEKIVKADKKGNWTYRFDKLPKYDAEGKEYTYTIQEEKVPEYTTEIKGYDLVNTYRNTEKTAVSGTKTWNDYDNKFNTRPESITVDLMQNGKEIDKQTVKADNQGNWTYRFDNLPKYDAEGKEYTYTIQEEKVSGYTTKV
;
A
#
# COMPACT_ATOMS: atom_id res chain seq x y z
N MET A 1 6.68 9.22 -44.58
CA MET A 1 5.38 8.86 -45.20
C MET A 1 4.87 7.57 -44.59
N ARG A 2 3.95 7.67 -43.62
CA ARG A 2 2.84 6.74 -43.38
C ARG A 2 1.90 7.45 -42.41
N ASN A 3 0.67 7.70 -42.87
CA ASN A 3 -0.40 8.31 -42.09
C ASN A 3 -0.92 7.32 -41.04
N TYR A 4 -1.22 7.80 -39.84
CA TYR A 4 -2.46 7.41 -39.15
C TYR A 4 -3.05 8.61 -38.41
N VAL A 5 -4.36 8.76 -38.59
CA VAL A 5 -5.21 9.84 -38.11
C VAL A 5 -6.00 9.29 -36.93
N LYS A 6 -6.07 10.03 -35.81
CA LYS A 6 -7.33 10.22 -35.06
C LYS A 6 -7.25 11.43 -34.13
N LYS A 7 -8.06 12.43 -34.48
CA LYS A 7 -8.51 13.54 -33.63
C LYS A 7 -9.40 13.01 -32.50
N ILE A 8 -9.28 13.58 -31.30
CA ILE A 8 -10.43 14.15 -30.56
C ILE A 8 -9.94 15.44 -29.87
N SER A 9 -10.48 16.59 -30.29
CA SER A 9 -10.36 17.88 -29.59
C SER A 9 -11.48 18.01 -28.56
N TYR A 10 -11.19 18.57 -27.38
CA TYR A 10 -12.16 19.34 -26.61
C TYR A 10 -11.59 20.74 -26.30
N PRO A 11 -12.43 21.80 -26.34
CA PRO A 11 -11.98 23.18 -26.39
C PRO A 11 -11.74 23.76 -24.99
N ILE A 12 -10.56 24.37 -24.81
CA ILE A 12 -10.24 25.24 -23.68
C ILE A 12 -11.01 26.55 -23.85
N VAL A 13 -11.97 26.82 -22.95
CA VAL A 13 -12.55 28.15 -22.78
C VAL A 13 -11.75 28.87 -21.69
N MET A 14 -10.88 29.78 -22.11
CA MET A 14 -10.30 30.79 -21.22
C MET A 14 -11.40 31.71 -20.69
N LEU A 15 -11.56 31.78 -19.37
CA LEU A 15 -12.18 32.92 -18.71
C LEU A 15 -11.20 33.45 -17.64
N SER A 16 -10.50 34.52 -18.01
CA SER A 16 -9.68 35.33 -17.12
C SER A 16 -10.58 36.10 -16.14
N LEU A 17 -10.49 35.80 -14.84
CA LEU A 17 -10.87 36.74 -13.78
C LEU A 17 -9.85 36.70 -12.64
N LEU A 18 -9.23 37.86 -12.43
CA LEU A 18 -8.28 38.18 -11.38
C LEU A 18 -9.02 38.27 -10.03
N VAL A 19 -8.71 37.39 -9.08
CA VAL A 19 -9.01 37.59 -7.65
C VAL A 19 -7.78 37.19 -6.85
N MET A 20 -7.06 38.18 -6.32
CA MET A 20 -6.12 37.97 -5.22
C MET A 20 -6.91 37.57 -3.98
N SER A 21 -6.72 36.35 -3.50
CA SER A 21 -7.01 35.96 -2.12
C SER A 21 -6.02 34.89 -1.70
N TYR A 22 -5.31 35.16 -0.60
CA TYR A 22 -4.35 34.28 0.05
C TYR A 22 -4.87 32.84 0.14
N VAL A 23 -4.20 31.90 -0.53
CA VAL A 23 -4.40 30.46 -0.35
C VAL A 23 -3.44 30.02 0.76
N THR A 24 -3.99 29.61 1.89
CA THR A 24 -3.27 28.76 2.85
C THR A 24 -3.30 27.33 2.28
N PRO A 25 -2.21 26.55 2.34
CA PRO A 25 -2.27 25.15 1.95
C PRO A 25 -3.16 24.41 2.96
N LEU A 26 -4.31 23.90 2.49
CA LEU A 26 -5.08 22.88 3.19
C LEU A 26 -4.29 21.57 3.06
N LEU A 27 -3.65 21.16 4.14
CA LEU A 27 -3.07 19.82 4.24
C LEU A 27 -4.18 18.76 4.21
N PRO A 28 -3.89 17.54 3.70
CA PRO A 28 -4.87 16.47 3.66
C PRO A 28 -5.24 16.04 5.08
N VAL A 29 -6.53 16.13 5.41
CA VAL A 29 -7.09 15.56 6.64
C VAL A 29 -7.46 14.11 6.36
N ILE A 30 -6.75 13.16 6.97
CA ILE A 30 -7.14 11.74 6.91
C ILE A 30 -8.32 11.55 7.86
N THR A 31 -9.48 11.13 7.33
CA THR A 31 -10.68 10.87 8.12
C THR A 31 -10.85 9.37 8.33
N ALA A 32 -10.82 8.89 9.58
CA ALA A 32 -11.03 7.48 9.91
C ALA A 32 -12.35 7.27 10.69
N HIS A 33 -13.15 6.27 10.30
CA HIS A 33 -14.40 5.90 10.95
C HIS A 33 -14.20 4.69 11.90
N ALA A 34 -14.79 4.71 13.10
CA ALA A 34 -14.79 3.57 14.04
C ALA A 34 -15.91 2.55 13.71
N ASP A 35 -15.67 1.27 13.98
CA ASP A 35 -16.62 0.15 13.81
C ASP A 35 -16.99 -0.45 15.19
N THR A 36 -18.19 -0.98 15.33
CA THR A 36 -18.95 -1.14 16.59
C THR A 36 -18.86 -2.50 17.30
N GLU A 37 -17.93 -3.39 16.95
CA GLU A 37 -17.91 -4.77 17.50
C GLU A 37 -16.96 -4.99 18.70
N GLY A 38 -16.62 -3.96 19.48
CA GLY A 38 -15.84 -4.13 20.72
C GLY A 38 -14.37 -4.52 20.52
N ASN A 39 -13.86 -4.42 19.30
CA ASN A 39 -12.47 -4.74 18.96
C ASN A 39 -11.57 -3.50 19.02
N THR A 40 -10.33 -3.68 19.50
CA THR A 40 -9.26 -2.68 19.48
C THR A 40 -9.00 -2.21 18.04
N LYS A 41 -9.09 -0.90 17.76
CA LYS A 41 -8.64 -0.33 16.48
C LYS A 41 -7.19 0.09 16.56
N ILE A 42 -6.42 -0.26 15.55
CA ILE A 42 -5.04 0.15 15.34
C ILE A 42 -4.99 0.99 14.06
N ILE A 43 -4.50 2.23 14.17
CA ILE A 43 -4.25 3.12 13.03
C ILE A 43 -2.73 3.30 12.93
N LEU A 44 -2.14 2.85 11.82
CA LEU A 44 -0.71 2.94 11.55
C LEU A 44 -0.45 4.09 10.57
N PHE A 45 0.50 4.95 10.93
CA PHE A 45 1.04 6.04 10.12
C PHE A 45 2.51 5.75 9.84
N GLN A 46 2.97 5.95 8.61
CA GLN A 46 4.38 5.80 8.26
C GLN A 46 4.80 6.95 7.35
N ASN A 47 5.96 7.55 7.63
CA ASN A 47 6.66 8.44 6.72
C ASN A 47 8.18 8.21 6.79
N GLU A 48 8.94 8.94 5.97
CA GLU A 48 10.41 8.87 5.92
C GLU A 48 11.14 9.19 7.24
N LYS A 49 10.45 9.68 8.27
CA LYS A 49 11.01 10.03 9.59
C LYS A 49 10.58 9.09 10.73
N GLY A 50 9.62 8.18 10.51
CA GLY A 50 9.15 7.26 11.55
C GLY A 50 7.75 6.67 11.33
N THR A 51 7.32 5.83 12.28
CA THR A 51 5.98 5.25 12.34
C THR A 51 5.22 5.77 13.56
N ALA A 52 3.90 5.90 13.48
CA ALA A 52 3.05 6.14 14.63
C ALA A 52 1.87 5.18 14.61
N GLN A 53 1.53 4.60 15.75
CA GLN A 53 0.43 3.67 15.92
C GLN A 53 -0.54 4.23 16.96
N VAL A 54 -1.77 4.55 16.55
CA VAL A 54 -2.83 4.99 17.46
C VAL A 54 -3.78 3.84 17.72
N THR A 55 -3.94 3.50 18.99
CA THR A 55 -4.83 2.46 19.47
C THR A 55 -5.94 3.06 20.30
N SER A 56 -7.19 2.62 20.09
CA SER A 56 -8.32 3.02 20.92
C SER A 56 -8.96 1.81 21.60
N LEU A 57 -9.20 1.93 22.90
CA LEU A 57 -9.84 0.92 23.71
C LEU A 57 -11.02 1.54 24.49
N PRO A 58 -12.27 1.32 24.06
CA PRO A 58 -13.45 1.75 24.78
C PRO A 58 -13.64 0.92 26.06
N ASP A 59 -13.83 1.56 27.21
CA ASP A 59 -14.29 0.91 28.44
C ASP A 59 -15.82 0.73 28.36
N PRO A 60 -16.31 -0.52 28.24
CA PRO A 60 -17.73 -0.79 28.06
C PRO A 60 -18.57 -0.45 29.30
N THR A 61 -17.92 -0.28 30.46
CA THR A 61 -18.58 0.00 31.75
C THR A 61 -18.72 1.49 32.02
N THR A 62 -17.75 2.31 31.57
CA THR A 62 -17.72 3.75 31.85
C THR A 62 -17.98 4.64 30.64
N GLY A 63 -17.96 4.08 29.42
CA GLY A 63 -18.11 4.83 28.18
C GLY A 63 -16.93 5.74 27.86
N LYS A 64 -15.84 5.63 28.62
CA LYS A 64 -14.58 6.35 28.38
C LYS A 64 -13.73 5.58 27.37
N ILE A 65 -13.06 6.29 26.48
CA ILE A 65 -12.12 5.68 25.53
C ILE A 65 -10.71 5.95 26.01
N THR A 66 -9.93 4.90 26.22
CA THR A 66 -8.49 5.01 26.46
C THR A 66 -7.80 5.03 25.10
N TRP A 67 -7.10 6.13 24.82
CA TRP A 67 -6.28 6.27 23.62
C TRP A 67 -4.83 5.97 23.97
N THR A 68 -4.14 5.23 23.10
CA THR A 68 -2.73 4.91 23.22
C THR A 68 -2.04 5.28 21.92
N ILE A 69 -1.12 6.25 21.96
CA ILE A 69 -0.33 6.64 20.79
C ILE A 69 1.08 6.14 21.00
N GLU A 70 1.53 5.25 20.12
CA GLU A 70 2.91 4.78 20.03
C GLU A 70 3.61 5.44 18.85
N VAL A 71 4.84 5.91 19.02
CA VAL A 71 5.61 6.56 17.95
C VAL A 71 7.02 5.99 17.94
N GLU A 72 7.53 5.70 16.75
CA GLU A 72 8.85 5.14 16.48
C GLU A 72 9.57 6.01 15.45
N LYS A 73 10.80 6.48 15.74
CA LYS A 73 11.54 7.38 14.85
C LYS A 73 12.60 6.62 14.04
N ASN A 74 12.63 6.85 12.73
CA ASN A 74 13.68 6.39 11.82
C ASN A 74 14.54 7.60 11.44
N GLN A 75 15.66 7.89 12.16
CA GLN A 75 16.87 8.59 11.68
C GLN A 75 17.79 9.07 12.84
N GLN A 76 19.11 8.88 12.66
CA GLN A 76 20.21 9.48 13.42
C GLN A 76 20.58 10.83 12.78
N SER A 77 20.76 11.88 13.59
CA SER A 77 21.37 13.19 13.26
C SER A 77 20.48 14.33 12.71
N ALA A 78 19.55 14.83 13.55
CA ALA A 78 19.19 16.26 13.64
C ALA A 78 18.34 16.49 14.90
N ALA A 79 18.48 17.64 15.56
CA ALA A 79 17.70 18.06 16.72
C ALA A 79 16.27 18.46 16.34
N ASN A 80 15.51 17.50 15.80
CA ASN A 80 14.10 17.70 15.46
C ASN A 80 13.26 17.33 16.68
N GLN A 81 12.54 18.30 17.24
CA GLN A 81 11.58 18.05 18.30
C GLN A 81 10.26 17.60 17.67
N LEU A 82 9.70 16.51 18.19
CA LEU A 82 8.39 16.02 17.79
C LEU A 82 7.32 16.69 18.66
N ALA A 83 6.39 17.42 18.03
CA ALA A 83 5.30 18.11 18.68
C ALA A 83 3.95 17.47 18.36
N PHE A 84 3.11 17.26 19.38
CA PHE A 84 1.73 16.79 19.22
C PHE A 84 0.74 17.75 19.86
N SER A 85 -0.36 18.03 19.16
CA SER A 85 -1.55 18.64 19.75
C SER A 85 -2.76 17.71 19.60
N LEU A 86 -3.62 17.72 20.62
CA LEU A 86 -4.81 16.89 20.72
C LEU A 86 -6.02 17.80 20.93
N SER A 87 -7.04 17.69 20.08
CA SER A 87 -8.29 18.41 20.26
C SER A 87 -9.50 17.54 19.98
N GLU A 88 -10.58 17.79 20.73
CA GLU A 88 -11.92 17.24 20.50
C GLU A 88 -12.83 18.41 20.06
N GLY A 89 -13.15 18.47 18.77
CA GLY A 89 -13.73 19.68 18.17
C GLY A 89 -12.79 20.89 18.33
N GLU A 90 -13.29 21.99 18.90
CA GLU A 90 -12.49 23.19 19.23
C GLU A 90 -11.83 23.13 20.63
N GLN A 91 -12.06 22.07 21.41
CA GLN A 91 -11.54 21.96 22.78
C GLN A 91 -10.24 21.15 22.83
N THR A 92 -9.21 21.69 23.48
CA THR A 92 -7.94 20.99 23.72
C THR A 92 -8.12 19.86 24.71
N VAL A 93 -7.58 18.68 24.41
CA VAL A 93 -7.57 17.51 25.29
C VAL A 93 -6.17 17.38 25.91
N LEU A 94 -6.09 17.35 27.24
CA LEU A 94 -4.83 17.18 27.96
C LEU A 94 -4.55 15.69 28.21
N PRO A 95 -3.30 15.22 28.02
CA PRO A 95 -2.94 13.85 28.37
C PRO A 95 -3.03 13.63 29.89
N GLU A 96 -3.68 12.55 30.33
CA GLU A 96 -3.80 12.23 31.76
C GLU A 96 -2.50 11.62 32.31
N SER A 97 -1.74 10.93 31.46
CA SER A 97 -0.38 10.46 31.75
C SER A 97 0.47 10.34 30.48
N ILE A 98 1.77 10.59 30.63
CA ILE A 98 2.76 10.45 29.57
C ILE A 98 3.76 9.39 30.06
N GLN A 99 3.93 8.32 29.29
CA GLN A 99 4.97 7.32 29.54
C GLN A 99 5.90 7.30 28.33
N SER A 100 7.21 7.34 28.55
CA SER A 100 8.19 7.14 27.49
C SER A 100 9.22 6.10 27.93
N ASN A 101 9.69 5.32 26.97
CA ASN A 101 10.80 4.39 27.16
C ASN A 101 12.01 4.99 26.41
N GLY A 102 12.91 5.66 27.14
CA GLY A 102 14.01 6.44 26.55
C GLY A 102 13.99 7.90 27.02
N THR A 103 13.74 8.85 26.11
CA THR A 103 13.81 10.29 26.37
C THR A 103 12.58 10.84 27.11
N PRO A 104 12.73 11.74 28.11
CA PRO A 104 11.61 12.43 28.76
C PRO A 104 10.96 13.50 27.85
N PHE A 105 9.67 13.73 28.07
CA PHE A 105 8.85 14.73 27.35
C PHE A 105 8.14 15.66 28.35
N THR A 106 8.00 16.94 27.98
CA THR A 106 7.18 17.92 28.70
C THR A 106 6.00 18.38 27.86
N TYR A 107 4.87 18.64 28.51
CA TYR A 107 3.77 19.34 27.86
C TYR A 107 3.95 20.85 28.08
N ASP A 108 4.07 21.62 27.00
CA ASP A 108 4.01 23.08 27.03
C ASP A 108 2.52 23.53 26.97
N PRO A 109 1.95 24.03 28.08
CA PRO A 109 0.56 24.45 28.12
C PRO A 109 0.27 25.71 27.31
N GLN A 110 1.28 26.55 27.03
CA GLN A 110 1.12 27.76 26.23
C GLN A 110 1.07 27.44 24.75
N ARG A 111 1.90 26.50 24.30
CA ARG A 111 1.97 26.07 22.91
C ARG A 111 0.97 24.96 22.57
N GLN A 112 0.34 24.37 23.60
CA GLN A 112 -0.57 23.23 23.48
C GLN A 112 0.10 22.02 22.82
N GLN A 113 1.38 21.79 23.15
CA GLN A 113 2.25 20.83 22.49
C GLN A 113 3.02 19.98 23.49
N LEU A 114 3.15 18.68 23.21
CA LEU A 114 4.13 17.79 23.86
C LEU A 114 5.48 17.96 23.17
N MET A 115 6.56 18.22 23.92
CA MET A 115 7.91 18.46 23.40
C MET A 115 8.92 17.50 24.04
N GLU A 116 9.86 16.98 23.26
CA GLU A 116 10.97 16.15 23.76
C GLU A 116 12.00 17.03 24.51
N GLU A 117 12.45 16.60 25.69
CA GLU A 117 13.31 17.43 26.55
C GLU A 117 14.81 17.39 26.19
N THR A 118 15.26 16.44 25.37
CA THR A 118 16.70 16.34 25.01
C THR A 118 16.93 15.97 23.55
N THR A 119 18.09 16.38 23.01
CA THR A 119 18.55 16.12 21.64
C THR A 119 19.11 14.69 21.42
N SER A 120 18.65 13.71 22.20
CA SER A 120 19.20 12.34 22.16
C SER A 120 18.92 11.65 20.83
N SER A 121 19.95 11.02 20.27
CA SER A 121 19.96 10.34 18.97
C SER A 121 19.54 8.87 19.00
N SER A 122 18.84 8.43 20.06
CA SER A 122 18.41 7.03 20.23
C SER A 122 16.90 6.88 20.12
N PHE A 123 16.48 5.80 19.47
CA PHE A 123 15.13 5.24 19.40
C PHE A 123 14.26 5.59 20.62
N SER A 124 13.19 6.36 20.41
CA SER A 124 12.25 6.77 21.46
C SER A 124 10.87 6.19 21.16
N GLN A 125 10.37 5.33 22.04
CA GLN A 125 8.97 4.92 22.05
C GLN A 125 8.23 5.77 23.08
N MET A 126 7.26 6.56 22.62
CA MET A 126 6.35 7.31 23.47
C MET A 126 5.01 6.58 23.55
N THR A 127 4.41 6.53 24.73
CA THR A 127 3.03 6.06 24.94
C THR A 127 2.23 7.17 25.64
N LEU A 128 1.29 7.78 24.92
CA LEU A 128 0.36 8.76 25.48
C LEU A 128 -0.94 8.08 25.89
N THR A 129 -1.40 8.28 27.13
CA THR A 129 -2.70 7.76 27.60
C THR A 129 -3.60 8.88 28.09
N PHE A 130 -4.80 8.96 27.53
CA PHE A 130 -5.83 9.91 27.94
C PHE A 130 -7.24 9.35 27.76
N GLN A 131 -8.18 9.90 28.54
CA GLN A 131 -9.58 9.50 28.55
C GLN A 131 -10.48 10.64 28.06
N THR A 132 -11.33 10.36 27.06
CA THR A 132 -12.36 11.31 26.61
C THR A 132 -13.75 10.88 27.06
N LYS A 133 -14.68 11.83 27.21
CA LYS A 133 -16.12 11.55 27.42
C LYS A 133 -16.82 11.72 26.07
N ALA A 134 -17.54 10.69 25.62
CA ALA A 134 -18.13 10.54 24.29
C ALA A 134 -18.57 11.82 23.51
N LEU A 135 -18.18 11.83 22.22
CA LEU A 135 -18.59 12.66 21.04
C LEU A 135 -17.84 14.00 20.87
N LYS A 136 -17.19 14.36 19.75
CA LYS A 136 -16.96 13.82 18.39
C LYS A 136 -15.66 14.46 17.83
N THR A 137 -14.92 13.71 17.01
CA THR A 137 -13.68 14.08 16.29
C THR A 137 -12.48 14.38 17.17
N LEU A 138 -11.66 13.35 17.42
CA LEU A 138 -10.30 13.54 17.92
C LEU A 138 -9.42 13.96 16.74
N THR A 139 -8.84 15.15 16.82
CA THR A 139 -7.83 15.63 15.88
C THR A 139 -6.44 15.49 16.49
N ILE A 140 -5.58 14.73 15.80
CA ILE A 140 -4.17 14.62 16.15
C ILE A 140 -3.40 15.44 15.12
N LYS A 141 -2.65 16.44 15.58
CA LYS A 141 -1.68 17.14 14.74
C LYS A 141 -0.28 16.79 15.20
N SER A 142 0.48 16.11 14.35
CA SER A 142 1.91 15.88 14.56
C SER A 142 2.72 16.87 13.73
N ALA A 143 3.70 17.53 14.35
CA ALA A 143 4.64 18.41 13.66
C ALA A 143 6.08 18.07 14.05
N PHE A 144 6.99 18.13 13.08
CA PHE A 144 8.42 18.18 13.37
C PHE A 144 8.87 19.63 13.38
N LEU A 145 9.55 20.03 14.45
CA LEU A 145 10.09 21.38 14.61
C LEU A 145 11.61 21.32 14.41
N GLN A 146 12.12 22.14 13.49
CA GLN A 146 13.54 22.44 13.38
C GLN A 146 13.84 23.72 14.16
N THR A 147 14.74 23.64 15.14
CA THR A 147 15.22 24.82 15.89
C THR A 147 16.54 25.29 15.32
N GLU A 148 16.57 26.50 14.73
CA GLU A 148 17.80 27.20 14.40
C GLU A 148 18.06 28.31 15.43
N GLU A 149 19.26 28.35 16.00
CA GLU A 149 19.72 29.48 16.82
C GLU A 149 20.45 30.49 15.92
N GLU A 150 19.74 31.54 15.50
CA GLU A 150 20.37 32.77 15.02
C GLU A 150 20.14 33.89 16.05
N ASN A 151 21.23 34.49 16.55
CA ASN A 151 21.21 35.67 17.43
C ASN A 151 20.40 35.55 18.73
N GLY A 152 20.35 34.36 19.34
CA GLY A 152 19.71 34.16 20.65
C GLY A 152 18.19 34.22 20.64
N GLN A 153 17.56 34.16 19.45
CA GLN A 153 16.15 33.82 19.29
C GLN A 153 16.06 32.43 18.64
N VAL A 154 15.33 31.52 19.29
CA VAL A 154 15.00 30.21 18.72
C VAL A 154 13.95 30.43 17.63
N LYS A 155 14.32 30.17 16.37
CA LYS A 155 13.37 30.14 15.26
C LYS A 155 12.93 28.69 15.08
N GLU A 156 11.63 28.46 15.26
CA GLU A 156 10.98 27.15 15.08
C GLU A 156 10.30 27.15 13.71
N ASP A 157 10.84 26.39 12.77
CA ASP A 157 10.21 26.17 11.48
C ASP A 157 9.48 24.82 11.50
N ILE A 158 8.18 24.84 11.19
CA ILE A 158 7.35 23.64 11.04
C ILE A 158 7.70 23.01 9.69
N ILE A 159 8.45 21.91 9.72
CA ILE A 159 8.95 21.27 8.50
C ILE A 159 7.96 20.27 7.90
N ASN A 160 6.99 19.77 8.69
CA ASN A 160 5.89 18.93 8.19
C ASN A 160 4.74 18.87 9.21
N THR A 161 3.50 18.74 8.75
CA THR A 161 2.30 18.56 9.59
C THR A 161 1.37 17.50 9.01
N THR A 162 0.75 16.68 9.85
CA THR A 162 -0.33 15.78 9.43
C THR A 162 -1.49 15.95 10.39
N ASP A 163 -2.66 16.33 9.85
CA ASP A 163 -3.91 16.44 10.61
C ASP A 163 -4.72 15.14 10.42
N VAL A 164 -5.07 14.48 11.51
CA VAL A 164 -5.90 13.25 11.47
C VAL A 164 -7.17 13.48 12.25
N ALA A 165 -8.34 13.32 11.62
CA ALA A 165 -9.65 13.50 12.25
C ALA A 165 -10.38 12.16 12.41
N VAL A 166 -10.71 11.76 13.65
CA VAL A 166 -11.37 10.46 13.92
C VAL A 166 -12.84 10.65 14.31
N VAL A 167 -13.79 10.33 13.42
CA VAL A 167 -15.24 10.55 13.64
C VAL A 167 -15.90 9.31 14.24
N LEU A 168 -16.58 9.47 15.39
CA LEU A 168 -17.29 8.40 16.11
C LEU A 168 -18.81 8.36 15.77
N PRO A 169 -19.44 7.18 15.64
CA PRO A 169 -20.89 7.04 15.48
C PRO A 169 -21.66 7.19 16.81
N ASP A 170 -22.95 7.57 16.73
CA ASP A 170 -23.82 7.85 17.88
C ASP A 170 -24.22 6.55 18.63
N ASN A 171 -24.12 6.60 19.96
CA ASN A 171 -24.33 5.45 20.85
C ASN A 171 -25.83 5.14 21.03
N GLN A 172 -26.33 4.01 20.52
CA GLN A 172 -27.64 3.46 20.91
C GLN A 172 -27.45 2.51 22.09
N SER A 173 -28.01 2.90 23.24
CA SER A 173 -28.15 2.06 24.43
C SER A 173 -28.91 0.78 24.10
N THR A 174 -28.39 -0.39 24.50
CA THR A 174 -29.21 -1.59 24.67
C THR A 174 -29.00 -2.18 26.06
N GLU A 175 -30.13 -2.29 26.77
CA GLU A 175 -30.30 -2.97 28.03
C GLU A 175 -29.99 -4.46 27.90
N ALA A 176 -29.17 -4.97 28.81
CA ALA A 176 -28.97 -6.39 29.00
C ALA A 176 -30.21 -7.03 29.64
N THR A 177 -30.84 -7.98 28.95
CA THR A 177 -31.66 -9.02 29.58
C THR A 177 -30.85 -10.30 29.70
N SER A 178 -30.92 -10.93 30.86
CA SER A 178 -30.09 -12.05 31.28
C SER A 178 -30.81 -13.40 31.14
N ALA A 179 -30.01 -14.40 30.77
CA ALA A 179 -30.02 -15.83 31.14
C ALA A 179 -31.12 -16.76 30.60
N GLU A 180 -30.67 -17.79 29.85
CA GLU A 180 -30.78 -19.20 30.29
C GLU A 180 -29.76 -20.10 29.56
N ALA A 181 -29.19 -21.04 30.31
CA ALA A 181 -28.27 -22.09 29.86
C ALA A 181 -29.04 -23.40 29.61
N VAL A 182 -28.46 -24.35 28.85
CA VAL A 182 -28.29 -25.79 29.18
C VAL A 182 -27.86 -26.62 27.94
N LEU A 183 -26.62 -27.13 28.03
CA LEU A 183 -26.07 -28.49 27.78
C LEU A 183 -26.43 -29.36 26.54
N ALA A 184 -25.35 -29.91 25.98
CA ALA A 184 -25.12 -31.25 25.38
C ALA A 184 -25.88 -31.60 24.08
N ASP A 185 -25.32 -32.26 23.07
CA ASP A 185 -24.50 -33.48 23.10
C ASP A 185 -23.71 -33.68 21.77
N SER A 186 -22.73 -34.58 21.87
CA SER A 186 -21.76 -35.16 20.94
C SER A 186 -22.21 -35.64 19.54
N GLN A 187 -21.26 -35.60 18.59
CA GLN A 187 -20.62 -36.75 17.89
C GLN A 187 -19.86 -36.23 16.64
N GLU A 188 -18.52 -36.29 16.59
CA GLU A 188 -17.68 -37.43 16.17
C GLU A 188 -17.57 -37.57 14.64
N GLN A 189 -16.40 -37.25 14.06
CA GLN A 189 -15.66 -38.17 13.19
C GLN A 189 -14.25 -37.67 12.84
N THR A 190 -13.35 -38.66 12.82
CA THR A 190 -11.90 -38.65 12.92
C THR A 190 -11.17 -38.75 11.57
N GLU A 191 -9.89 -38.40 11.62
CA GLU A 191 -8.81 -38.69 10.67
C GLU A 191 -8.69 -40.19 10.30
N ALA A 192 -8.17 -40.48 9.09
CA ALA A 192 -6.88 -41.16 8.88
C ALA A 192 -6.66 -41.67 7.42
N SER A 193 -5.51 -41.29 6.85
CA SER A 193 -4.51 -42.08 6.10
C SER A 193 -4.88 -43.41 5.41
N GLU A 194 -4.53 -43.57 4.12
CA GLU A 194 -3.46 -44.49 3.64
C GLU A 194 -3.47 -44.75 2.10
N LYS A 195 -2.25 -44.81 1.55
CA LYS A 195 -1.70 -45.73 0.51
C LYS A 195 -2.26 -45.81 -0.93
N GLN A 196 -1.34 -45.50 -1.84
CA GLN A 196 -0.86 -46.26 -3.03
C GLN A 196 -1.56 -47.59 -3.40
N PRO A 197 -1.60 -47.92 -4.71
CA PRO A 197 -0.72 -49.01 -5.16
C PRO A 197 -0.07 -48.79 -6.54
N ALA A 198 1.03 -49.52 -6.74
CA ALA A 198 1.81 -49.65 -7.96
C ALA A 198 1.52 -50.98 -8.70
N THR A 199 2.21 -51.16 -9.85
CA THR A 199 2.49 -52.38 -10.66
C THR A 199 1.60 -52.60 -11.90
N LYS A 200 2.07 -53.05 -13.09
CA LYS A 200 3.36 -53.63 -13.57
C LYS A 200 3.34 -53.84 -15.12
N SER A 201 4.53 -53.79 -15.77
CA SER A 201 5.06 -54.63 -16.90
C SER A 201 4.32 -54.67 -18.27
N SER A 202 4.89 -54.94 -19.46
CA SER A 202 6.20 -55.46 -19.94
C SER A 202 6.52 -55.06 -21.41
N GLU A 203 7.80 -55.20 -21.78
CA GLU A 203 8.39 -55.71 -23.05
C GLU A 203 7.85 -55.30 -24.43
N SER A 204 8.74 -54.80 -25.31
CA SER A 204 9.35 -55.60 -26.40
C SER A 204 10.30 -54.77 -27.29
N GLN A 205 11.49 -55.33 -27.53
CA GLN A 205 12.38 -55.03 -28.66
C GLN A 205 11.88 -55.83 -29.90
N PRO A 206 12.26 -55.45 -31.14
CA PRO A 206 13.35 -56.21 -31.77
C PRO A 206 14.27 -55.42 -32.73
N GLN A 207 15.56 -55.84 -32.71
CA GLN A 207 16.47 -56.18 -33.84
C GLN A 207 16.57 -55.29 -35.09
N ALA A 208 17.67 -55.26 -35.86
CA ALA A 208 19.07 -55.69 -35.76
C ALA A 208 19.70 -55.42 -37.14
N GLU A 209 21.03 -55.52 -37.17
CA GLU A 209 21.96 -55.84 -38.29
C GLU A 209 23.01 -54.74 -38.51
N SER A 210 24.23 -54.91 -37.96
CA SER A 210 25.36 -55.73 -38.45
C SER A 210 25.98 -55.14 -39.72
N ASN A 211 27.30 -55.05 -39.89
CA ASN A 211 28.27 -56.08 -39.56
C ASN A 211 29.73 -55.57 -39.75
N THR A 212 30.65 -56.18 -38.98
CA THR A 212 32.03 -56.61 -39.34
C THR A 212 33.12 -55.57 -39.65
N ALA A 213 34.40 -55.74 -39.27
CA ALA A 213 35.09 -56.80 -38.52
C ALA A 213 36.59 -56.48 -38.37
N SER A 214 37.15 -56.86 -37.20
CA SER A 214 38.44 -57.56 -36.97
C SER A 214 39.78 -56.87 -37.33
N THR A 215 40.90 -57.06 -36.61
CA THR A 215 41.40 -58.18 -35.77
C THR A 215 42.63 -57.68 -34.96
N ALA A 216 42.70 -57.90 -33.64
CA ALA A 216 43.61 -58.80 -32.87
C ALA A 216 45.14 -58.68 -33.16
N ILE A 217 46.06 -58.71 -32.18
CA ILE A 217 46.44 -59.87 -31.31
C ILE A 217 47.30 -59.42 -30.10
N GLU A 218 46.91 -59.86 -28.88
CA GLU A 218 47.63 -60.48 -27.72
C GLU A 218 49.09 -60.10 -27.35
N SER A 219 49.62 -60.12 -26.09
CA SER A 219 49.21 -60.37 -24.68
C SER A 219 50.47 -60.08 -23.78
N PRO A 220 50.60 -60.51 -22.51
CA PRO A 220 50.30 -59.76 -21.28
C PRO A 220 51.52 -59.60 -20.31
N LEU A 221 51.41 -58.78 -19.26
CA LEU A 221 52.03 -59.12 -17.96
C LEU A 221 51.32 -58.44 -16.79
N ASP A 222 50.90 -59.29 -15.86
CA ASP A 222 50.28 -59.01 -14.59
C ASP A 222 51.36 -58.61 -13.56
N THR A 223 51.19 -57.48 -12.87
CA THR A 223 51.68 -57.34 -11.49
C THR A 223 50.87 -56.27 -10.77
N GLN A 224 49.97 -56.71 -9.90
CA GLN A 224 49.49 -55.91 -8.77
C GLN A 224 50.69 -55.42 -7.96
N ALA A 225 50.90 -54.11 -7.95
CA ALA A 225 51.58 -53.39 -6.88
C ALA A 225 50.67 -52.25 -6.45
N SER A 226 50.32 -52.23 -5.16
CA SER A 226 49.48 -51.23 -4.53
C SER A 226 49.93 -49.82 -4.87
N ALA A 227 49.06 -49.05 -5.54
CA ALA A 227 49.23 -47.62 -5.70
C ALA A 227 49.38 -46.96 -4.31
N PRO A 228 50.40 -46.11 -4.10
CA PRO A 228 50.40 -45.21 -2.95
C PRO A 228 49.17 -44.32 -3.05
N ALA A 229 48.53 -44.02 -1.92
CA ALA A 229 47.37 -43.14 -1.85
C ALA A 229 47.62 -41.87 -2.69
N ALA A 230 46.85 -41.69 -3.78
CA ALA A 230 46.87 -40.48 -4.57
C ALA A 230 46.61 -39.30 -3.63
N SER A 231 47.60 -38.42 -3.46
CA SER A 231 47.40 -37.15 -2.80
C SER A 231 46.33 -36.41 -3.60
N LYS A 232 45.12 -36.29 -3.03
CA LYS A 232 44.01 -35.58 -3.66
C LYS A 232 44.49 -34.18 -4.05
N LEU A 233 44.43 -33.84 -5.34
CA LEU A 233 44.82 -32.52 -5.85
C LEU A 233 44.05 -31.42 -5.12
N SER A 234 44.75 -30.34 -4.82
CA SER A 234 44.15 -29.16 -4.21
C SER A 234 43.16 -28.51 -5.17
N SER A 235 42.04 -28.01 -4.63
CA SER A 235 41.09 -27.22 -5.41
C SER A 235 41.74 -25.92 -5.88
N GLY A 236 41.47 -25.52 -7.12
CA GLY A 236 41.87 -24.21 -7.66
C GLY A 236 41.19 -23.03 -6.95
N GLY A 237 39.98 -23.24 -6.41
CA GLY A 237 39.10 -22.17 -5.92
C GLY A 237 38.38 -21.48 -7.07
N SER A 238 38.20 -20.16 -6.98
CA SER A 238 37.80 -19.29 -8.08
C SER A 238 38.93 -18.33 -8.43
N PHE A 239 38.98 -17.82 -9.66
CA PHE A 239 40.00 -16.85 -10.07
C PHE A 239 40.05 -15.61 -9.16
N LYS A 240 38.88 -15.12 -8.75
CA LYS A 240 38.74 -14.00 -7.82
C LYS A 240 39.40 -14.23 -6.45
N ASN A 241 39.59 -15.48 -6.01
CA ASN A 241 40.32 -15.75 -4.78
C ASN A 241 41.83 -15.46 -4.92
N ASP A 242 42.38 -15.59 -6.13
CA ASP A 242 43.78 -15.28 -6.41
C ASP A 242 43.97 -13.83 -6.85
N VAL A 243 42.97 -13.24 -7.51
CA VAL A 243 42.95 -11.86 -7.98
C VAL A 243 41.68 -11.15 -7.50
N PRO A 244 41.62 -10.68 -6.24
CA PRO A 244 40.42 -10.04 -5.67
C PRO A 244 39.98 -8.76 -6.40
N GLU A 245 40.94 -8.05 -6.99
CA GLU A 245 40.74 -6.80 -7.73
C GLU A 245 40.13 -7.00 -9.13
N VAL A 246 39.92 -8.24 -9.59
CA VAL A 246 39.43 -8.56 -10.94
C VAL A 246 38.10 -7.89 -11.30
N ASP A 247 37.23 -7.63 -10.31
CA ASP A 247 35.94 -6.98 -10.55
C ASP A 247 36.08 -5.49 -10.90
N ASN A 248 37.23 -4.87 -10.63
CA ASN A 248 37.49 -3.44 -10.84
C ASN A 248 38.30 -3.16 -12.12
N VAL A 249 38.55 -4.17 -12.95
CA VAL A 249 39.29 -4.02 -14.21
C VAL A 249 38.38 -4.14 -15.43
N LEU A 250 38.76 -3.44 -16.50
CA LEU A 250 37.89 -3.22 -17.67
C LEU A 250 37.42 -4.52 -18.34
N LEU A 251 38.31 -5.51 -18.45
CA LEU A 251 38.04 -6.77 -19.16
C LEU A 251 37.85 -7.96 -18.19
N GLY A 252 37.63 -7.68 -16.90
CA GLY A 252 37.51 -8.69 -15.84
C GLY A 252 38.66 -9.71 -15.86
N GLU A 253 38.33 -11.00 -15.75
CA GLU A 253 39.30 -12.10 -15.74
C GLU A 253 40.19 -12.09 -16.99
N ALA A 254 39.65 -11.75 -18.16
CA ALA A 254 40.37 -11.83 -19.42
C ALA A 254 41.53 -10.84 -19.54
N GLN A 255 41.53 -9.75 -18.73
CA GLN A 255 42.63 -8.78 -18.73
C GLN A 255 43.97 -9.36 -18.28
N TYR A 256 43.93 -10.44 -17.48
CA TYR A 256 45.10 -11.04 -16.85
C TYR A 256 45.72 -12.18 -17.65
N PHE A 257 45.21 -12.48 -18.84
CA PHE A 257 45.67 -13.58 -19.67
C PHE A 257 46.13 -13.09 -21.04
N HIS A 258 47.28 -13.58 -21.48
CA HIS A 258 47.77 -13.37 -22.84
C HIS A 258 46.80 -13.94 -23.89
N ILE A 259 46.24 -15.13 -23.64
CA ILE A 259 45.18 -15.69 -24.48
C ILE A 259 44.00 -16.08 -23.59
N PHE A 260 42.85 -15.48 -23.86
CA PHE A 260 41.57 -15.82 -23.24
C PHE A 260 40.59 -16.29 -24.32
N ALA A 261 40.28 -17.59 -24.36
CA ALA A 261 39.50 -18.17 -25.45
C ALA A 261 38.62 -19.36 -25.04
N ASN A 262 37.49 -19.58 -25.73
CA ASN A 262 36.79 -20.87 -25.60
C ASN A 262 37.63 -21.99 -26.22
N HIS A 263 38.28 -21.72 -27.35
CA HIS A 263 39.14 -22.69 -28.05
C HIS A 263 40.47 -22.06 -28.46
N ALA A 264 41.59 -22.73 -28.17
CA ALA A 264 42.92 -22.28 -28.60
C ALA A 264 43.71 -23.41 -29.25
N THR A 265 44.32 -23.12 -30.40
CA THR A 265 45.28 -24.00 -31.07
C THR A 265 46.62 -23.28 -31.23
N LEU A 266 47.67 -23.85 -30.63
CA LEU A 266 49.01 -23.26 -30.63
C LEU A 266 49.94 -24.10 -31.50
N ASN A 267 50.34 -23.57 -32.65
CA ASN A 267 51.24 -24.21 -33.61
C ASN A 267 52.67 -23.61 -33.59
N THR A 268 52.84 -22.48 -32.92
CA THR A 268 54.11 -21.74 -32.75
C THR A 268 54.27 -21.25 -31.32
N HIS A 269 55.52 -20.92 -30.95
CA HIS A 269 55.85 -20.47 -29.60
C HIS A 269 54.94 -19.32 -29.14
N THR A 270 54.33 -19.48 -27.98
CA THR A 270 53.36 -18.55 -27.40
C THR A 270 53.88 -18.11 -26.04
N ASN A 271 54.50 -16.93 -25.96
CA ASN A 271 55.10 -16.44 -24.73
C ASN A 271 54.06 -15.67 -23.91
N GLY A 272 53.32 -16.40 -23.09
CA GLY A 272 52.32 -15.84 -22.20
C GLY A 272 51.45 -16.91 -21.58
N ASN A 273 50.66 -16.50 -20.60
CA ASN A 273 49.74 -17.36 -19.88
C ASN A 273 48.40 -17.52 -20.60
N LEU A 274 47.69 -18.61 -20.31
CA LEU A 274 46.46 -18.97 -21.01
C LEU A 274 45.29 -19.15 -20.04
N ALA A 275 44.11 -18.69 -20.45
CA ALA A 275 42.82 -19.13 -19.93
C ALA A 275 42.00 -19.65 -21.10
N VAL A 276 41.90 -20.98 -21.22
CA VAL A 276 41.23 -21.61 -22.38
C VAL A 276 40.25 -22.70 -21.99
N GLY A 277 39.08 -22.69 -22.64
CA GLY A 277 38.08 -23.75 -22.51
C GLY A 277 38.58 -25.09 -23.06
N GLU A 278 39.19 -25.06 -24.24
CA GLU A 278 39.79 -26.22 -24.89
C GLU A 278 41.13 -25.89 -25.55
N LEU A 279 42.17 -26.66 -25.21
CA LEU A 279 43.53 -26.47 -25.69
C LEU A 279 43.99 -27.58 -26.65
N ASN A 280 44.48 -27.17 -27.82
CA ASN A 280 45.34 -27.94 -28.72
C ASN A 280 46.75 -27.30 -28.74
N GLY A 281 47.56 -27.53 -27.72
CA GLY A 281 48.87 -26.91 -27.53
C GLY A 281 50.02 -27.82 -27.95
N ASN A 282 50.42 -27.80 -29.23
CA ASN A 282 51.47 -28.70 -29.74
C ASN A 282 52.90 -28.18 -29.52
N VAL A 283 53.03 -27.03 -28.88
CA VAL A 283 54.26 -26.24 -28.71
C VAL A 283 54.32 -25.67 -27.30
N ASN A 284 55.49 -25.14 -26.94
CA ASN A 284 55.70 -24.54 -25.62
C ASN A 284 54.94 -23.22 -25.51
N PHE A 285 54.38 -22.99 -24.31
CA PHE A 285 53.76 -21.73 -23.93
C PHE A 285 54.03 -21.41 -22.46
N GLY A 286 53.79 -20.17 -22.05
CA GLY A 286 54.10 -19.62 -20.73
C GLY A 286 55.14 -18.50 -20.80
N THR A 287 55.24 -17.68 -19.75
CA THR A 287 56.19 -16.55 -19.75
C THR A 287 57.62 -17.01 -19.52
N SER A 288 58.50 -16.78 -20.50
CA SER A 288 59.89 -17.28 -20.52
C SER A 288 60.89 -16.47 -19.68
N ILE A 289 60.55 -15.22 -19.35
CA ILE A 289 61.35 -14.33 -18.48
C ILE A 289 61.08 -14.70 -17.01
N GLN A 290 61.99 -14.40 -16.07
CA GLN A 290 61.85 -14.76 -14.64
C GLN A 290 62.28 -13.62 -13.70
N ASP A 291 62.20 -12.36 -14.15
CA ASP A 291 62.76 -11.20 -13.43
C ASP A 291 61.93 -10.83 -12.19
N GLY A 292 60.72 -11.38 -12.07
CA GLY A 292 59.90 -11.30 -10.86
C GLY A 292 59.08 -10.02 -10.73
N SER A 293 59.00 -9.21 -11.80
CA SER A 293 58.05 -8.09 -11.88
C SER A 293 56.60 -8.59 -11.93
N LEU A 294 56.36 -9.78 -12.49
CA LEU A 294 55.10 -10.52 -12.35
C LEU A 294 55.16 -11.47 -11.14
N ALA A 295 54.50 -11.11 -10.04
CA ALA A 295 54.54 -11.87 -8.80
C ALA A 295 53.87 -13.26 -8.89
N THR A 296 52.80 -13.39 -9.67
CA THR A 296 52.07 -14.65 -9.87
C THR A 296 51.66 -14.81 -11.33
N GLU A 297 52.02 -15.94 -11.93
CA GLU A 297 51.48 -16.36 -13.22
C GLU A 297 50.41 -17.42 -13.03
N ILE A 298 49.24 -17.17 -13.63
CA ILE A 298 48.08 -18.05 -13.56
C ILE A 298 47.78 -18.57 -14.96
N ASN A 299 47.60 -19.88 -15.07
CA ASN A 299 47.09 -20.54 -16.26
C ASN A 299 45.85 -21.36 -15.89
N TYR A 300 44.79 -21.28 -16.71
CA TYR A 300 43.59 -22.10 -16.57
C TYR A 300 43.26 -22.81 -17.87
N ILE A 301 43.16 -24.14 -17.83
CA ILE A 301 42.85 -24.96 -19.00
C ILE A 301 41.74 -25.94 -18.64
N GLN A 302 40.53 -25.68 -19.09
CA GLN A 302 39.35 -26.46 -18.70
C GLN A 302 39.35 -27.87 -19.34
N LYS A 303 39.86 -27.97 -20.58
CA LYS A 303 40.05 -29.23 -21.31
C LYS A 303 41.36 -29.19 -22.11
N VAL A 304 42.11 -30.30 -22.05
CA VAL A 304 43.36 -30.50 -22.80
C VAL A 304 43.15 -31.62 -23.82
N ASN A 305 43.28 -31.31 -25.11
CA ASN A 305 43.38 -32.33 -26.15
C ASN A 305 44.85 -32.71 -26.40
N THR A 306 45.69 -31.69 -26.62
CA THR A 306 47.15 -31.84 -26.70
C THR A 306 47.84 -30.73 -25.91
N ILE A 307 48.99 -31.05 -25.34
CA ILE A 307 49.87 -30.13 -24.63
C ILE A 307 51.33 -30.53 -24.93
N ALA A 308 52.30 -29.62 -24.83
CA ALA A 308 53.72 -29.98 -24.99
C ALA A 308 54.34 -30.32 -23.62
N ASN A 309 55.33 -31.22 -23.57
CA ASN A 309 56.00 -31.58 -22.31
C ASN A 309 56.65 -30.37 -21.64
N SER A 310 57.23 -29.49 -22.45
CA SER A 310 57.93 -28.27 -22.06
C SER A 310 57.01 -27.04 -22.03
N SER A 311 55.70 -27.23 -21.94
CA SER A 311 54.78 -26.14 -21.58
C SER A 311 55.03 -25.68 -20.14
N PHE A 312 54.66 -24.43 -19.87
CA PHE A 312 54.86 -23.69 -18.61
C PHE A 312 56.31 -23.35 -18.30
N VAL A 313 56.46 -22.42 -17.35
CA VAL A 313 57.72 -22.12 -16.69
C VAL A 313 57.49 -22.23 -15.20
N SER A 314 58.32 -23.04 -14.52
CA SER A 314 58.17 -23.25 -13.08
C SER A 314 58.39 -21.96 -12.30
N GLY A 315 57.72 -21.82 -11.16
CA GLY A 315 57.93 -20.69 -10.27
C GLY A 315 59.36 -20.65 -9.70
N THR A 316 59.78 -19.49 -9.25
CA THR A 316 61.04 -19.24 -8.55
C THR A 316 60.75 -18.76 -7.12
N ASP A 317 61.76 -18.32 -6.38
CA ASP A 317 61.56 -17.66 -5.09
C ASP A 317 60.88 -16.27 -5.24
N SER A 318 60.95 -15.65 -6.42
CA SER A 318 60.40 -14.32 -6.73
C SER A 318 59.11 -14.34 -7.54
N ARG A 319 58.82 -15.42 -8.29
CA ARG A 319 57.63 -15.58 -9.14
C ARG A 319 56.88 -16.86 -8.79
N LYS A 320 55.59 -16.76 -8.49
CA LYS A 320 54.72 -17.92 -8.30
C LYS A 320 54.16 -18.38 -9.64
N ASN A 321 53.97 -19.68 -9.78
CA ASN A 321 53.26 -20.29 -10.90
C ASN A 321 52.06 -21.06 -10.36
N LYS A 322 50.88 -20.86 -10.95
CA LYS A 322 49.64 -21.57 -10.63
C LYS A 322 49.01 -22.06 -11.93
N VAL A 323 48.81 -23.37 -12.03
CA VAL A 323 48.15 -24.01 -13.17
C VAL A 323 46.91 -24.74 -12.65
N VAL A 324 45.75 -24.32 -13.13
CA VAL A 324 44.46 -24.92 -12.79
C VAL A 324 43.93 -25.69 -13.99
N PHE A 325 43.63 -26.96 -13.81
CA PHE A 325 42.99 -27.78 -14.84
C PHE A 325 41.51 -28.00 -14.52
N GLY A 326 40.68 -28.11 -15.56
CA GLY A 326 39.27 -28.48 -15.39
C GLY A 326 39.10 -29.93 -14.92
N PRO A 327 37.87 -30.31 -14.50
CA PRO A 327 37.61 -31.63 -13.92
C PRO A 327 37.71 -32.77 -14.93
N SER A 328 37.73 -32.45 -16.23
CA SER A 328 37.84 -33.43 -17.33
C SER A 328 39.28 -33.86 -17.65
N VAL A 329 40.27 -33.10 -17.16
CA VAL A 329 41.69 -33.37 -17.43
C VAL A 329 42.20 -34.37 -16.40
N THR A 330 42.85 -35.45 -16.85
CA THR A 330 43.47 -36.40 -15.92
C THR A 330 44.81 -35.83 -15.47
N VAL A 331 44.99 -35.65 -14.16
CA VAL A 331 46.24 -35.13 -13.59
C VAL A 331 46.75 -36.12 -12.53
N ASP A 332 47.92 -36.70 -12.78
CA ASP A 332 48.57 -37.63 -11.87
C ASP A 332 49.85 -37.02 -11.28
N LEU A 333 49.97 -37.08 -9.95
CA LEU A 333 51.17 -36.70 -9.22
C LEU A 333 51.93 -37.97 -8.82
N ALA A 334 53.11 -38.19 -9.39
CA ALA A 334 53.91 -39.38 -9.12
C ALA A 334 55.29 -38.99 -8.57
N ASP A 335 55.75 -39.72 -7.55
CA ASP A 335 57.14 -39.67 -7.10
C ASP A 335 57.96 -40.70 -7.89
N GLN A 336 58.73 -40.23 -8.87
CA GLN A 336 59.64 -41.08 -9.63
C GLN A 336 61.08 -40.79 -9.22
N ASN A 337 61.78 -41.82 -8.74
CA ASN A 337 63.18 -41.72 -8.31
C ASN A 337 63.44 -40.61 -7.25
N GLN A 338 62.53 -40.44 -6.28
CA GLN A 338 62.60 -39.40 -5.24
C GLN A 338 62.42 -37.96 -5.77
N GLN A 339 61.88 -37.81 -6.98
CA GLN A 339 61.48 -36.50 -7.51
C GLN A 339 59.98 -36.49 -7.88
N PRO A 340 59.21 -35.54 -7.32
CA PRO A 340 57.80 -35.39 -7.64
C PRO A 340 57.65 -34.90 -9.09
N ALA A 341 56.78 -35.54 -9.86
CA ALA A 341 56.49 -35.25 -11.26
C ALA A 341 54.98 -35.12 -11.50
N VAL A 342 54.60 -34.27 -12.46
CA VAL A 342 53.22 -34.05 -12.87
C VAL A 342 52.99 -34.67 -14.25
N PHE A 343 51.90 -35.43 -14.38
CA PHE A 343 51.41 -35.95 -15.65
C PHE A 343 50.04 -35.35 -15.96
N VAL A 344 49.85 -34.85 -17.18
CA VAL A 344 48.59 -34.30 -17.69
C VAL A 344 48.13 -35.18 -18.84
N ASN A 345 46.99 -35.84 -18.73
CA ASN A 345 46.49 -36.85 -19.67
C ASN A 345 47.56 -37.92 -20.02
N GLY A 346 48.34 -38.34 -19.01
CA GLY A 346 49.43 -39.32 -19.16
C GLY A 346 50.74 -38.76 -19.74
N GLN A 347 50.78 -37.48 -20.11
CA GLN A 347 51.97 -36.81 -20.62
C GLN A 347 52.74 -36.12 -19.48
N ARG A 348 54.04 -36.41 -19.34
CA ARG A 348 54.89 -35.83 -18.29
C ARG A 348 55.23 -34.37 -18.60
N MET A 349 54.97 -33.48 -17.65
CA MET A 349 55.32 -32.06 -17.73
C MET A 349 56.73 -31.81 -17.16
N ASP A 350 57.57 -31.10 -17.91
CA ASP A 350 58.97 -30.84 -17.57
C ASP A 350 59.15 -29.61 -16.66
N HIS A 351 58.22 -28.66 -16.73
CA HIS A 351 58.33 -27.35 -16.06
C HIS A 351 57.18 -27.05 -15.10
N LEU A 352 56.56 -28.10 -14.54
CA LEU A 352 55.45 -27.97 -13.62
C LEU A 352 55.71 -28.74 -12.32
N LYS A 353 55.75 -28.03 -11.18
CA LYS A 353 55.93 -28.67 -9.87
C LYS A 353 54.59 -29.13 -9.32
N THR A 354 54.59 -30.20 -8.53
CA THR A 354 53.35 -30.73 -7.93
C THR A 354 52.64 -29.73 -7.01
N SER A 355 53.36 -28.75 -6.45
CA SER A 355 52.78 -27.67 -5.64
C SER A 355 52.12 -26.54 -6.45
N GLU A 356 52.35 -26.51 -7.76
CA GLU A 356 51.86 -25.46 -8.67
C GLU A 356 50.56 -25.91 -9.38
N VAL A 357 50.12 -27.16 -9.17
CA VAL A 357 49.00 -27.77 -9.90
C VAL A 357 47.77 -27.88 -9.02
N PHE A 358 46.67 -27.40 -9.56
CA PHE A 358 45.36 -27.40 -8.95
C PHE A 358 44.32 -27.93 -9.93
N GLN A 359 43.20 -28.37 -9.40
CA GLN A 359 42.12 -28.87 -10.24
C GLN A 359 40.75 -28.43 -9.72
N ASP A 360 39.87 -28.08 -10.65
CA ASP A 360 38.46 -27.85 -10.36
C ASP A 360 37.82 -29.11 -9.78
N GLN A 361 37.03 -28.92 -8.73
CA GLN A 361 36.37 -30.03 -8.04
C GLN A 361 34.99 -30.35 -8.63
N SER A 362 34.39 -29.39 -9.35
CA SER A 362 33.10 -29.54 -10.01
C SER A 362 33.09 -28.76 -11.33
N ALA A 363 32.38 -29.28 -12.32
CA ALA A 363 32.11 -28.55 -13.55
C ALA A 363 31.07 -27.42 -13.37
N SER A 364 30.30 -27.45 -12.28
CA SER A 364 29.27 -26.44 -11.97
C SER A 364 29.84 -25.16 -11.34
N GLU A 365 31.05 -25.23 -10.79
CA GLU A 365 31.77 -24.10 -10.17
C GLU A 365 33.22 -24.12 -10.68
N PRO A 366 33.43 -23.80 -11.97
CA PRO A 366 34.76 -23.80 -12.55
C PRO A 366 35.59 -22.63 -11.99
N TYR A 367 36.91 -22.76 -12.05
CA TYR A 367 37.84 -21.69 -11.65
C TYR A 367 37.59 -20.37 -12.41
N ILE A 368 37.26 -20.47 -13.71
CA ILE A 368 36.73 -19.39 -14.56
C ILE A 368 35.49 -19.93 -15.30
N ASP A 369 34.39 -19.17 -15.24
CA ASP A 369 33.18 -19.43 -16.02
C ASP A 369 33.25 -18.67 -17.35
N PHE A 370 33.79 -19.31 -18.39
CA PHE A 370 33.93 -18.69 -19.72
C PHE A 370 32.63 -18.13 -20.27
N LYS A 371 31.49 -18.80 -20.04
CA LYS A 371 30.19 -18.32 -20.54
C LYS A 371 29.85 -16.97 -19.91
N LYS A 372 29.97 -16.88 -18.58
CA LYS A 372 29.72 -15.63 -17.84
C LYS A 372 30.69 -14.52 -18.28
N VAL A 373 31.98 -14.84 -18.38
CA VAL A 373 33.00 -13.84 -18.75
C VAL A 373 32.81 -13.36 -20.18
N PHE A 374 32.53 -14.24 -21.16
CA PHE A 374 32.26 -13.81 -22.53
C PHE A 374 30.98 -13.00 -22.68
N SER A 375 29.92 -13.29 -21.90
CA SER A 375 28.73 -12.42 -21.87
C SER A 375 29.05 -11.02 -21.33
N MET A 376 29.88 -10.91 -20.29
CA MET A 376 30.36 -9.62 -19.77
C MET A 376 31.24 -8.89 -20.80
N LEU A 377 32.16 -9.61 -21.45
CA LEU A 377 33.05 -9.05 -22.48
C LEU A 377 32.26 -8.55 -23.69
N GLN A 378 31.19 -9.24 -24.09
CA GLN A 378 30.29 -8.81 -25.17
C GLN A 378 29.64 -7.47 -24.81
N ALA A 379 29.02 -7.37 -23.63
CA ALA A 379 28.42 -6.12 -23.14
C ALA A 379 29.47 -5.00 -23.01
N THR A 380 30.68 -5.33 -22.56
CA THR A 380 31.80 -4.37 -22.51
C THR A 380 32.21 -3.93 -23.91
N SER A 381 32.35 -4.83 -24.88
CA SER A 381 32.71 -4.52 -26.26
C SER A 381 31.67 -3.60 -26.92
N GLU A 382 30.38 -3.87 -26.75
CA GLU A 382 29.28 -3.03 -27.25
C GLU A 382 29.29 -1.64 -26.61
N ARG A 383 29.40 -1.58 -25.27
CA ARG A 383 29.52 -0.33 -24.52
C ARG A 383 30.73 0.50 -24.97
N LEU A 384 31.89 -0.16 -25.13
CA LEU A 384 33.10 0.50 -25.62
C LEU A 384 32.92 0.99 -27.06
N GLY A 385 32.22 0.21 -27.90
CA GLY A 385 31.90 0.50 -29.30
C GLY A 385 31.01 1.72 -29.50
N ALA A 386 30.12 2.00 -28.56
CA ALA A 386 29.20 3.13 -28.60
C ALA A 386 29.89 4.49 -28.38
N TYR A 387 31.09 4.51 -27.78
CA TYR A 387 31.78 5.78 -27.54
C TYR A 387 32.15 6.48 -28.86
N PRO A 388 31.81 7.78 -29.01
CA PRO A 388 32.26 8.56 -30.14
C PRO A 388 33.78 8.75 -30.11
N GLN A 389 34.37 9.06 -31.26
CA GLN A 389 35.78 9.46 -31.31
C GLN A 389 36.01 10.70 -30.45
N THR A 390 37.02 10.66 -29.58
CA THR A 390 37.38 11.81 -28.74
C THR A 390 37.74 13.03 -29.60
N PRO A 391 37.16 14.21 -29.32
CA PRO A 391 37.54 15.45 -29.99
C PRO A 391 39.06 15.70 -29.92
N GLY A 392 39.63 16.28 -30.97
CA GLY A 392 41.07 16.56 -31.04
C GLY A 392 41.96 15.37 -31.43
N VAL A 393 41.46 14.12 -31.43
CA VAL A 393 42.13 12.98 -32.09
C VAL A 393 42.19 13.22 -33.60
N THR A 394 43.38 13.13 -34.20
CA THR A 394 43.56 13.33 -35.65
C THR A 394 44.12 12.09 -36.34
N LYS A 395 43.52 11.72 -37.48
CA LYS A 395 43.99 10.66 -38.39
C LYS A 395 44.56 11.29 -39.67
N ASP A 396 45.87 11.27 -39.84
CA ASP A 396 46.54 11.70 -41.07
C ASP A 396 46.95 10.49 -41.90
N PHE A 397 46.10 10.13 -42.85
CA PHE A 397 46.34 9.06 -43.83
C PHE A 397 46.55 9.60 -45.24
N THR A 398 46.93 10.88 -45.38
CA THR A 398 47.12 11.52 -46.69
C THR A 398 48.31 10.93 -47.45
N ASP A 399 49.37 10.53 -46.74
CA ASP A 399 50.46 9.71 -47.27
C ASP A 399 50.28 8.25 -46.81
N ASN A 400 50.00 7.36 -47.77
CA ASN A 400 49.83 5.94 -47.49
C ASN A 400 51.07 5.28 -46.88
N ASN A 401 52.28 5.84 -47.06
CA ASN A 401 53.51 5.29 -46.46
C ASN A 401 53.78 5.82 -45.04
N GLN A 402 53.04 6.85 -44.61
CA GLN A 402 53.22 7.54 -43.33
C GLN A 402 51.85 7.82 -42.69
N ARG A 403 51.10 6.75 -42.43
CA ARG A 403 49.77 6.85 -41.82
C ARG A 403 49.91 7.00 -40.31
N VAL A 404 49.33 8.08 -39.77
CA VAL A 404 49.49 8.45 -38.36
C VAL A 404 48.14 8.68 -37.70
N ILE A 405 47.95 8.10 -36.53
CA ILE A 405 46.90 8.43 -35.57
C ILE A 405 47.55 9.20 -34.43
N ASN A 406 47.11 10.42 -34.17
CA ASN A 406 47.66 11.27 -33.12
C ASN A 406 46.64 11.49 -32.01
N THR A 407 46.95 10.98 -30.82
CA THR A 407 46.12 11.09 -29.60
C THR A 407 46.57 12.22 -28.68
N ALA A 408 47.75 12.83 -28.92
CA ALA A 408 48.31 13.86 -28.04
C ALA A 408 47.52 15.19 -28.00
N ARG A 409 46.48 15.33 -28.82
CA ARG A 409 45.62 16.51 -28.91
C ARG A 409 44.17 16.23 -28.52
N ALA A 410 43.91 15.06 -27.92
CA ALA A 410 42.58 14.76 -27.39
C ALA A 410 42.15 15.88 -26.42
N GLU A 411 40.96 16.45 -26.63
CA GLU A 411 40.35 17.47 -25.78
C GLU A 411 39.49 16.77 -24.72
N ASN A 412 39.51 17.29 -23.48
CA ASN A 412 39.09 16.58 -22.27
C ASN A 412 37.64 16.90 -21.79
N ASP A 413 36.79 17.51 -22.63
CA ASP A 413 35.71 18.36 -22.10
C ASP A 413 34.27 17.82 -22.12
N THR A 414 33.95 16.58 -22.53
CA THR A 414 32.53 16.16 -22.58
C THR A 414 32.15 15.24 -21.41
N GLN A 415 31.51 15.81 -20.39
CA GLN A 415 30.76 15.08 -19.37
C GLN A 415 29.41 14.65 -19.95
N GLU A 416 29.04 13.37 -19.75
CA GLU A 416 27.79 12.80 -20.26
C GLU A 416 26.99 12.25 -19.06
N VAL A 417 25.68 12.50 -19.02
CA VAL A 417 24.79 11.96 -17.99
C VAL A 417 23.72 11.16 -18.71
N VAL A 418 23.60 9.89 -18.35
CA VAL A 418 22.62 8.99 -18.98
C VAL A 418 21.67 8.49 -17.91
N LEU A 419 20.41 8.88 -18.01
CA LEU A 419 19.32 8.30 -17.24
C LEU A 419 18.66 7.20 -18.08
N THR A 420 18.52 6.00 -17.53
CA THR A 420 17.79 4.89 -18.18
C THR A 420 16.51 4.56 -17.42
N LEU A 421 15.37 4.69 -18.08
CA LEU A 421 14.05 4.29 -17.60
C LEU A 421 13.71 2.87 -18.06
N THR A 422 13.26 2.05 -17.12
CA THR A 422 12.86 0.66 -17.39
C THR A 422 11.52 0.29 -16.74
N ASP A 423 10.91 -0.80 -17.19
CA ASP A 423 9.85 -1.47 -16.44
C ASP A 423 10.40 -2.34 -15.30
N GLU A 424 9.50 -2.93 -14.51
CA GLU A 424 9.85 -3.89 -13.44
C GLU A 424 10.64 -5.12 -13.91
N GLN A 425 10.61 -5.44 -15.20
CA GLN A 425 11.32 -6.55 -15.81
C GLN A 425 12.68 -6.15 -16.39
N GLY A 426 13.02 -4.85 -16.32
CA GLY A 426 14.26 -4.28 -16.84
C GLY A 426 14.22 -4.01 -18.35
N ASN A 427 13.04 -4.03 -18.99
CA ASN A 427 12.91 -3.61 -20.39
C ASN A 427 12.92 -2.08 -20.47
N PRO A 428 13.57 -1.47 -21.48
CA PRO A 428 13.56 -0.02 -21.65
C PRO A 428 12.16 0.50 -21.98
N LEU A 429 11.84 1.72 -21.51
CA LEU A 429 10.57 2.39 -21.81
C LEU A 429 10.83 3.69 -22.57
N ASP A 430 10.21 3.82 -23.74
CA ASP A 430 10.21 5.02 -24.57
C ASP A 430 9.12 6.03 -24.14
N ASP A 431 9.24 7.26 -24.60
CA ASP A 431 8.23 8.34 -24.44
C ASP A 431 7.99 8.85 -23.00
N GLY A 432 8.76 8.41 -22.00
CA GLY A 432 8.78 9.02 -20.66
C GLY A 432 9.52 10.37 -20.67
N VAL A 433 8.92 11.41 -20.08
CA VAL A 433 9.42 12.80 -20.12
C VAL A 433 10.02 13.18 -18.78
N TYR A 434 11.24 13.72 -18.81
CA TYR A 434 11.99 14.16 -17.65
C TYR A 434 12.38 15.63 -17.75
N GLU A 435 12.16 16.35 -16.64
CA GLU A 435 12.67 17.70 -16.44
C GLU A 435 14.02 17.61 -15.73
N LEU A 436 15.06 18.21 -16.30
CA LEU A 436 16.35 18.40 -15.64
C LEU A 436 16.32 19.71 -14.83
N GLN A 437 16.52 19.61 -13.52
CA GLN A 437 16.45 20.75 -12.61
C GLN A 437 17.78 21.01 -11.91
N ASN A 438 18.17 22.30 -11.81
CA ASN A 438 19.28 22.70 -10.95
C ASN A 438 18.84 22.71 -9.48
N LYS A 439 19.48 21.90 -8.63
CA LYS A 439 19.05 21.63 -7.25
C LYS A 439 19.03 22.85 -6.34
N LYS A 440 19.86 23.87 -6.64
CA LYS A 440 19.94 25.12 -5.85
C LYS A 440 18.82 26.10 -6.17
N THR A 441 18.35 26.09 -7.42
CA THR A 441 17.39 27.10 -7.91
C THR A 441 15.99 26.53 -8.16
N HIS A 442 15.86 25.21 -8.22
CA HIS A 442 14.64 24.49 -8.62
C HIS A 442 14.05 25.00 -9.94
N LYS A 443 14.92 25.47 -10.84
CA LYS A 443 14.53 25.88 -12.18
C LYS A 443 14.86 24.77 -13.16
N GLU A 444 13.92 24.54 -14.07
CA GLU A 444 14.09 23.84 -15.33
C GLU A 444 15.35 24.35 -16.03
N VAL A 445 16.23 23.39 -16.34
CA VAL A 445 17.44 23.58 -17.14
C VAL A 445 17.17 23.06 -18.55
N ASP A 446 16.56 21.88 -18.64
CA ASP A 446 16.12 21.25 -19.89
C ASP A 446 14.93 20.30 -19.66
N GLU A 447 14.27 19.90 -20.75
CA GLU A 447 13.22 18.87 -20.78
C GLU A 447 13.55 17.86 -21.88
N GLU A 448 13.66 16.59 -21.50
CA GLU A 448 14.10 15.52 -22.39
C GLU A 448 13.12 14.33 -22.36
N VAL A 449 13.10 13.57 -23.45
CA VAL A 449 12.23 12.40 -23.61
C VAL A 449 13.09 11.16 -23.79
N THR A 450 12.74 10.10 -23.06
CA THR A 450 13.38 8.79 -23.22
C THR A 450 13.21 8.26 -24.64
N ASN A 451 14.32 7.82 -25.23
CA ASN A 451 14.35 7.24 -26.58
C ASN A 451 13.95 5.74 -26.58
N ASP A 452 14.04 5.07 -27.74
CA ASP A 452 13.73 3.63 -27.91
C ASP A 452 14.55 2.70 -26.97
N ASP A 453 15.70 3.15 -26.46
CA ASP A 453 16.55 2.44 -25.49
C ASP A 453 16.22 2.83 -24.03
N GLY A 454 15.16 3.61 -23.82
CA GLY A 454 14.71 4.13 -22.53
C GLY A 454 15.63 5.20 -21.94
N GLN A 455 16.41 5.89 -22.77
CA GLN A 455 17.48 6.78 -22.30
C GLN A 455 17.18 8.25 -22.51
N VAL A 456 17.48 9.06 -21.49
CA VAL A 456 17.74 10.50 -21.59
C VAL A 456 19.25 10.70 -21.51
N ILE A 457 19.82 11.46 -22.45
CA ILE A 457 21.26 11.68 -22.56
C ILE A 457 21.53 13.18 -22.54
N GLU A 458 22.21 13.63 -21.49
CA GLU A 458 22.61 15.02 -21.30
C GLU A 458 24.12 15.19 -21.45
N THR A 459 24.53 16.19 -22.21
CA THR A 459 25.94 16.50 -22.48
C THR A 459 26.24 17.95 -22.19
N ASP A 460 27.50 18.27 -21.85
CA ASP A 460 27.97 19.64 -21.63
C ASP A 460 27.28 20.37 -20.45
N LEU A 461 26.84 19.61 -19.44
CA LEU A 461 26.28 20.17 -18.21
C LEU A 461 27.34 20.95 -17.43
N PRO A 462 27.08 22.21 -17.02
CA PRO A 462 27.98 22.94 -16.14
C PRO A 462 28.17 22.24 -14.79
N GLU A 463 29.29 22.49 -14.13
CA GLU A 463 29.53 22.09 -12.74
C GLU A 463 28.36 22.54 -11.83
N GLY A 464 27.86 21.61 -11.01
CA GLY A 464 26.75 21.82 -10.09
C GLY A 464 25.98 20.56 -9.69
N ASP A 465 25.02 20.73 -8.77
CA ASP A 465 24.09 19.68 -8.36
C ASP A 465 22.77 19.77 -9.13
N TYR A 466 22.34 18.64 -9.68
CA TYR A 466 21.17 18.52 -10.55
C TYR A 466 20.23 17.39 -10.10
N SER A 467 19.04 17.36 -10.66
CA SER A 467 18.12 16.22 -10.55
C SER A 467 17.22 16.09 -11.76
N PHE A 468 17.00 14.86 -12.22
CA PHE A 468 15.89 14.56 -13.13
C PHE A 468 14.60 14.34 -12.35
N VAL A 469 13.48 14.87 -12.84
CA VAL A 469 12.14 14.67 -12.28
C VAL A 469 11.22 14.24 -13.41
N GLU A 470 10.58 13.08 -13.29
CA GLU A 470 9.62 12.64 -14.29
C GLU A 470 8.37 13.54 -14.27
N THR A 471 8.01 14.08 -15.44
CA THR A 471 6.86 14.96 -15.60
C THR A 471 5.69 14.27 -16.29
N GLU A 472 5.99 13.28 -17.15
CA GLU A 472 5.01 12.43 -17.85
C GLU A 472 5.57 11.01 -17.97
N ALA A 473 4.79 10.00 -17.58
CA ALA A 473 5.19 8.59 -17.70
C ALA A 473 4.82 8.02 -19.08
N PRO A 474 5.55 7.00 -19.56
CA PRO A 474 5.16 6.24 -20.75
C PRO A 474 3.73 5.69 -20.68
N ASP A 475 3.08 5.55 -21.84
CA ASP A 475 1.71 5.04 -21.95
C ASP A 475 1.53 3.69 -21.23
N GLY A 476 0.64 3.65 -20.24
CA GLY A 476 0.34 2.42 -19.47
C GLY A 476 1.21 2.20 -18.24
N TYR A 477 1.99 3.19 -17.82
CA TYR A 477 2.84 3.13 -16.62
C TYR A 477 2.48 4.21 -15.58
N LEU A 478 2.84 3.96 -14.32
CA LEU A 478 2.73 4.90 -13.21
C LEU A 478 3.86 5.93 -13.27
N ILE A 479 3.54 7.19 -12.99
CA ILE A 479 4.52 8.28 -12.89
C ILE A 479 5.25 8.26 -11.55
N ASP A 480 6.59 8.32 -11.57
CA ASP A 480 7.43 8.49 -10.37
C ASP A 480 8.08 9.87 -10.35
N LYS A 481 7.42 10.81 -9.65
CA LYS A 481 7.91 12.19 -9.47
C LYS A 481 9.09 12.32 -8.50
N LYS A 482 9.67 11.22 -8.02
CA LYS A 482 10.81 11.25 -7.10
C LYS A 482 12.06 11.78 -7.81
N PRO A 483 12.66 12.90 -7.35
CA PRO A 483 13.84 13.45 -8.01
C PRO A 483 15.06 12.52 -7.94
N ILE A 484 15.67 12.27 -9.09
CA ILE A 484 16.90 11.48 -9.23
C ILE A 484 18.07 12.45 -9.25
N SER A 485 18.69 12.67 -8.10
CA SER A 485 19.78 13.64 -7.93
C SER A 485 21.13 13.12 -8.42
N PHE A 486 21.94 14.02 -8.98
CA PHE A 486 23.33 13.78 -9.30
C PHE A 486 24.17 15.06 -9.17
N SER A 487 25.50 14.93 -9.18
CA SER A 487 26.42 16.06 -9.15
C SER A 487 27.35 15.99 -10.34
N ALA A 488 27.46 17.08 -11.09
CA ALA A 488 28.36 17.22 -12.23
C ALA A 488 29.83 17.47 -11.79
N ASP A 489 30.13 17.54 -10.49
CA ASP A 489 31.44 17.98 -9.96
C ASP A 489 32.48 16.85 -9.78
N THR A 490 32.15 15.58 -10.03
CA THR A 490 32.93 14.42 -9.52
C THR A 490 33.82 13.68 -10.52
N ILE A 491 34.78 14.35 -11.18
CA ILE A 491 35.84 13.68 -11.96
C ILE A 491 37.20 14.34 -11.78
N ASP A 492 38.18 13.54 -11.35
CA ASP A 492 39.61 13.87 -11.45
C ASP A 492 40.06 13.88 -12.92
N GLU A 493 40.70 14.98 -13.35
CA GLU A 493 41.25 15.21 -14.69
C GLU A 493 42.25 14.12 -15.17
N GLU A 494 42.77 13.26 -14.29
CA GLU A 494 43.84 12.28 -14.59
C GLU A 494 43.37 10.99 -15.30
N ASN A 495 42.08 10.81 -15.56
CA ASN A 495 41.51 9.47 -15.74
C ASN A 495 40.52 9.30 -16.92
N GLN A 496 40.74 10.01 -18.03
CA GLN A 496 39.90 9.91 -19.23
C GLN A 496 40.42 8.90 -20.28
N LYS A 497 39.51 8.21 -20.97
CA LYS A 497 39.82 7.28 -22.07
C LYS A 497 39.86 8.03 -23.40
N VAL A 498 40.95 7.93 -24.15
CA VAL A 498 41.02 8.43 -25.54
C VAL A 498 40.44 7.37 -26.48
N VAL A 499 39.40 7.74 -27.22
CA VAL A 499 38.68 6.87 -28.16
C VAL A 499 39.02 7.23 -29.60
N VAL A 500 39.43 6.23 -30.38
CA VAL A 500 39.75 6.33 -31.80
C VAL A 500 38.83 5.41 -32.58
N THR A 501 38.06 5.95 -33.53
CA THR A 501 37.29 5.12 -34.47
C THR A 501 38.12 4.81 -35.72
N LEU A 502 38.09 3.59 -36.22
CA LEU A 502 38.80 3.15 -37.43
C LEU A 502 37.89 2.22 -38.25
N SER A 503 37.97 2.27 -39.58
CA SER A 503 37.35 1.26 -40.45
C SER A 503 38.31 0.10 -40.67
N LYS A 504 37.77 -1.13 -40.82
CA LYS A 504 38.55 -2.31 -41.21
C LYS A 504 39.47 -2.06 -42.42
N THR A 505 39.02 -1.23 -43.36
CA THR A 505 39.74 -0.97 -44.61
C THR A 505 41.09 -0.30 -44.38
N GLU A 506 41.24 0.42 -43.26
CA GLU A 506 42.52 1.00 -42.88
C GLU A 506 43.49 -0.05 -42.33
N LEU A 507 43.01 -1.08 -41.64
CA LEU A 507 43.86 -2.20 -41.21
C LEU A 507 44.22 -3.16 -42.35
N GLU A 508 43.44 -3.19 -43.42
CA GLU A 508 43.63 -4.09 -44.57
C GLU A 508 44.71 -3.62 -45.57
N LYS A 509 45.32 -2.44 -45.35
CA LYS A 509 46.41 -1.92 -46.21
C LYS A 509 47.77 -2.49 -45.80
N ASP A 510 48.67 -2.69 -46.76
CA ASP A 510 50.02 -3.23 -46.56
C ASP A 510 51.07 -2.20 -46.08
N THR A 511 50.63 -1.07 -45.52
CA THR A 511 51.51 -0.01 -45.01
C THR A 511 51.36 0.16 -43.50
N PRO A 512 52.38 0.63 -42.77
CA PRO A 512 52.27 0.78 -41.32
C PRO A 512 51.27 1.85 -40.89
N ILE A 513 50.70 1.70 -39.69
CA ILE A 513 49.99 2.76 -38.95
C ILE A 513 50.80 3.06 -37.69
N THR A 514 51.21 4.30 -37.52
CA THR A 514 51.84 4.79 -36.29
C THR A 514 50.80 5.45 -35.40
N ILE A 515 50.64 4.95 -34.19
CA ILE A 515 49.81 5.57 -33.14
C ILE A 515 50.75 6.31 -32.20
N LYS A 516 50.59 7.64 -32.12
CA LYS A 516 51.46 8.52 -31.31
C LYS A 516 50.68 9.33 -30.29
N GLY A 517 51.36 9.71 -29.21
CA GLY A 517 50.76 10.46 -28.11
C GLY A 517 50.27 9.56 -26.99
N LEU A 518 50.89 8.38 -26.84
CA LEU A 518 50.58 7.40 -25.81
C LEU A 518 51.37 7.72 -24.54
N THR A 519 50.73 7.64 -23.38
CA THR A 519 51.41 7.83 -22.09
C THR A 519 51.47 6.49 -21.37
N LYS A 520 52.62 6.18 -20.76
CA LYS A 520 52.82 4.95 -19.98
C LYS A 520 52.18 5.10 -18.60
N GLY A 521 51.61 4.02 -18.07
CA GLY A 521 50.99 3.98 -16.74
C GLY A 521 49.68 4.78 -16.63
N THR A 522 49.12 5.24 -17.75
CA THR A 522 47.83 5.96 -17.80
C THR A 522 46.73 5.10 -18.43
N SER A 523 45.49 5.60 -18.41
CA SER A 523 44.36 4.98 -19.09
C SER A 523 44.66 4.60 -20.54
N PRO A 524 44.17 3.44 -21.01
CA PRO A 524 44.46 2.95 -22.36
C PRO A 524 43.77 3.80 -23.42
N VAL A 525 44.37 3.84 -24.61
CA VAL A 525 43.70 4.30 -25.82
C VAL A 525 42.83 3.17 -26.37
N LEU A 526 41.53 3.44 -26.46
CA LEU A 526 40.56 2.56 -27.08
C LEU A 526 40.51 2.82 -28.58
N ILE A 527 40.65 1.77 -29.38
CA ILE A 527 40.50 1.81 -30.82
C ILE A 527 39.32 0.94 -31.23
N ASN A 528 38.19 1.57 -31.53
CA ASN A 528 37.01 0.92 -32.06
C ASN A 528 37.18 0.72 -33.57
N VAL A 529 37.22 -0.54 -34.00
CA VAL A 529 37.34 -0.93 -35.40
C VAL A 529 35.99 -1.39 -35.91
N ASP A 530 35.36 -0.59 -36.76
CA ASP A 530 34.14 -0.97 -37.47
C ASP A 530 34.49 -2.01 -38.55
N THR A 531 33.97 -3.22 -38.37
CA THR A 531 34.18 -4.34 -39.28
C THR A 531 33.18 -4.40 -40.43
N GLU A 532 32.22 -3.47 -40.45
CA GLU A 532 31.27 -3.28 -41.56
C GLU A 532 30.53 -4.57 -41.97
N GLY A 533 30.28 -5.47 -41.00
CA GLY A 533 29.61 -6.76 -41.25
C GLY A 533 30.45 -7.77 -42.05
N ALA A 534 31.76 -7.58 -42.18
CA ALA A 534 32.61 -8.46 -42.96
C ALA A 534 32.76 -9.85 -42.28
N SER A 535 32.66 -10.94 -43.04
CA SER A 535 32.94 -12.28 -42.50
C SER A 535 34.43 -12.55 -42.27
N THR A 536 35.30 -11.75 -42.89
CA THR A 536 36.75 -11.84 -42.71
C THR A 536 37.37 -10.45 -42.79
N VAL A 537 38.22 -10.12 -41.82
CA VAL A 537 39.06 -8.92 -41.80
C VAL A 537 40.51 -9.34 -41.93
N ASN A 538 41.19 -8.88 -42.98
CA ASN A 538 42.59 -9.24 -43.23
C ASN A 538 43.52 -8.12 -42.74
N ILE A 539 43.97 -8.19 -41.49
CA ILE A 539 44.85 -7.17 -40.92
C ILE A 539 46.23 -7.30 -41.55
N LYS A 540 46.63 -6.33 -42.38
CA LYS A 540 47.92 -6.28 -43.09
C LYS A 540 48.76 -5.06 -42.74
N SER A 541 48.18 -4.11 -42.02
CA SER A 541 48.92 -2.94 -41.53
C SER A 541 49.77 -3.32 -40.34
N GLN A 542 51.06 -3.00 -40.40
CA GLN A 542 51.91 -3.09 -39.23
C GLN A 542 51.53 -1.99 -38.23
N ILE A 543 51.30 -2.35 -36.97
CA ILE A 543 51.06 -1.37 -35.91
C ILE A 543 52.39 -0.94 -35.30
N LYS A 544 52.57 0.37 -35.12
CA LYS A 544 53.73 0.98 -34.47
C LYS A 544 53.27 1.97 -33.40
N LEU A 545 53.93 1.96 -32.26
CA LEU A 545 53.56 2.80 -31.11
C LEU A 545 54.68 3.82 -30.81
N GLU A 546 54.29 5.08 -30.58
CA GLU A 546 55.16 6.18 -30.17
C GLU A 546 54.59 6.89 -28.93
N TYR A 547 55.38 6.91 -27.85
CA TYR A 547 54.97 7.45 -26.57
C TYR A 547 55.32 8.93 -26.43
N THR A 548 54.67 9.61 -25.49
CA THR A 548 54.88 11.05 -25.20
C THR A 548 56.29 11.36 -24.70
N ASP A 549 56.99 10.38 -24.13
CA ASP A 549 58.40 10.46 -23.76
C ASP A 549 59.37 10.33 -24.96
N GLY A 550 58.83 10.13 -26.17
CA GLY A 550 59.59 9.97 -27.42
C GLY A 550 60.12 8.55 -27.66
N THR A 551 59.81 7.59 -26.80
CA THR A 551 60.18 6.18 -27.00
C THR A 551 59.23 5.47 -27.97
N THR A 552 59.70 4.38 -28.57
CA THR A 552 58.90 3.52 -29.46
C THR A 552 58.93 2.09 -28.94
N ARG A 553 57.86 1.33 -29.16
CA ARG A 553 57.80 -0.07 -28.79
C ARG A 553 58.00 -0.96 -30.02
N ASN A 554 58.93 -1.90 -29.93
CA ASN A 554 59.09 -2.99 -30.89
C ASN A 554 58.50 -4.27 -30.27
N SER A 555 58.17 -5.27 -31.09
CA SER A 555 57.80 -6.60 -30.56
C SER A 555 58.95 -7.19 -29.75
N HIS A 556 58.69 -7.50 -28.49
CA HIS A 556 59.62 -8.17 -27.59
C HIS A 556 58.88 -8.90 -26.46
N GLU A 557 59.55 -9.88 -25.87
CA GLU A 557 59.09 -10.49 -24.61
C GLU A 557 59.28 -9.49 -23.46
N THR A 558 58.30 -9.34 -22.56
CA THR A 558 58.37 -8.45 -21.40
C THR A 558 57.57 -8.96 -20.21
N GLU A 559 57.98 -8.55 -19.01
CA GLU A 559 57.21 -8.70 -17.76
C GLU A 559 56.91 -7.33 -17.10
N ASP A 560 57.32 -6.23 -17.75
CA ASP A 560 56.91 -4.86 -17.43
C ASP A 560 55.91 -4.43 -18.51
N PHE A 561 54.74 -4.02 -18.05
CA PHE A 561 53.59 -3.72 -18.89
C PHE A 561 53.13 -2.27 -18.74
N ASP A 562 53.89 -1.38 -18.09
CA ASP A 562 53.50 0.04 -17.90
C ASP A 562 53.19 0.74 -19.23
N ASP A 563 53.76 0.28 -20.34
CA ASP A 563 53.56 0.81 -21.68
C ASP A 563 52.45 0.09 -22.48
N ALA A 564 51.77 -0.88 -21.87
CA ALA A 564 50.73 -1.72 -22.47
C ALA A 564 49.35 -1.03 -22.49
N VAL A 565 49.23 0.06 -23.26
CA VAL A 565 48.10 1.02 -23.17
C VAL A 565 47.18 1.07 -24.39
N ILE A 566 47.12 0.02 -25.21
CA ILE A 566 46.26 -0.04 -26.40
C ILE A 566 45.25 -1.18 -26.28
N LEU A 567 43.97 -0.85 -26.46
CA LEU A 567 42.86 -1.80 -26.59
C LEU A 567 42.19 -1.66 -27.95
N TRP A 568 42.21 -2.72 -28.76
CA TRP A 568 41.49 -2.84 -30.03
C TRP A 568 40.16 -3.54 -29.79
N ASN A 569 39.06 -2.84 -30.05
CA ASN A 569 37.70 -3.37 -29.92
C ASN A 569 37.08 -3.48 -31.32
N PHE A 570 36.81 -4.71 -31.75
CA PHE A 570 36.20 -4.98 -33.07
C PHE A 570 34.69 -5.00 -32.93
N ILE A 571 33.99 -4.16 -33.71
CA ILE A 571 32.54 -3.94 -33.62
C ILE A 571 31.85 -4.18 -34.97
N ASN A 572 30.51 -4.30 -34.94
CA ASN A 572 29.65 -4.57 -36.11
C ASN A 572 30.02 -5.87 -36.86
N GLN A 573 30.53 -6.87 -36.14
CA GLN A 573 30.90 -8.17 -36.68
C GLN A 573 29.68 -9.09 -36.87
N PRO A 574 29.63 -9.92 -37.92
CA PRO A 574 28.67 -11.02 -38.01
C PRO A 574 29.05 -12.17 -37.07
N GLU A 575 28.12 -13.09 -36.81
CA GLU A 575 28.45 -14.33 -36.08
C GLU A 575 29.61 -15.08 -36.76
N ASN A 576 30.61 -15.47 -35.97
CA ASN A 576 31.80 -16.22 -36.40
C ASN A 576 32.68 -15.46 -37.42
N GLN A 577 32.89 -14.15 -37.25
CA GLN A 577 33.86 -13.42 -38.06
C GLN A 577 35.27 -13.97 -37.85
N LYS A 578 36.09 -13.92 -38.92
CA LYS A 578 37.51 -14.26 -38.87
C LYS A 578 38.40 -13.02 -38.96
N LEU A 579 39.19 -12.75 -37.94
CA LEU A 579 40.27 -11.77 -37.95
C LEU A 579 41.59 -12.46 -38.31
N SER A 580 42.14 -12.19 -39.50
CA SER A 580 43.41 -12.77 -39.95
C SER A 580 44.55 -11.75 -39.80
N ILE A 581 45.45 -11.97 -38.84
CA ILE A 581 46.58 -11.08 -38.54
C ILE A 581 47.77 -11.48 -39.42
N ASN A 582 47.98 -10.73 -40.50
CA ASN A 582 48.98 -10.99 -41.55
C ASN A 582 50.18 -10.03 -41.52
N SER A 583 50.27 -9.16 -40.51
CA SER A 583 51.38 -8.24 -40.25
C SER A 583 51.64 -8.10 -38.75
N PRO A 584 52.83 -7.64 -38.32
CA PRO A 584 53.12 -7.46 -36.91
C PRO A 584 52.11 -6.51 -36.24
N PHE A 585 51.54 -6.95 -35.12
CA PHE A 585 50.43 -6.27 -34.46
C PHE A 585 50.76 -6.04 -32.97
N GLN A 586 50.31 -4.92 -32.41
CA GLN A 586 50.59 -4.54 -31.02
C GLN A 586 49.32 -4.06 -30.32
N GLY A 587 49.12 -4.50 -29.08
CA GLY A 587 47.97 -4.13 -28.24
C GLY A 587 47.04 -5.30 -27.90
N THR A 588 46.12 -5.06 -26.96
CA THR A 588 45.10 -6.04 -26.58
C THR A 588 44.00 -6.09 -27.63
N ILE A 589 43.65 -7.29 -28.09
CA ILE A 589 42.61 -7.57 -29.08
C ILE A 589 41.38 -8.09 -28.36
N LEU A 590 40.29 -7.32 -28.40
CA LEU A 590 38.96 -7.71 -27.95
C LEU A 590 38.08 -8.01 -29.17
N ALA A 591 37.91 -9.29 -29.47
CA ALA A 591 37.18 -9.83 -30.62
C ALA A 591 36.16 -10.88 -30.15
N VAL A 592 35.19 -10.43 -29.36
CA VAL A 592 34.23 -11.32 -28.68
C VAL A 592 33.35 -12.04 -29.69
N GLY A 593 33.32 -13.37 -29.61
CA GLY A 593 32.58 -14.22 -30.54
C GLY A 593 33.33 -14.57 -31.83
N ASP A 594 34.54 -14.04 -32.05
CA ASP A 594 35.27 -14.18 -33.31
C ASP A 594 36.35 -15.26 -33.27
N THR A 595 36.82 -15.63 -34.47
CA THR A 595 38.06 -16.38 -34.65
C THR A 595 39.22 -15.43 -34.95
N VAL A 596 40.26 -15.43 -34.13
CA VAL A 596 41.52 -14.72 -34.38
C VAL A 596 42.56 -15.72 -34.90
N ASP A 597 42.99 -15.53 -36.16
CA ASP A 597 44.00 -16.35 -36.84
C ASP A 597 45.29 -15.55 -37.04
N VAL A 598 46.33 -15.94 -36.30
CA VAL A 598 47.59 -15.22 -36.17
C VAL A 598 48.64 -15.80 -37.12
N HIS A 599 49.01 -15.08 -38.17
CA HIS A 599 50.03 -15.48 -39.14
C HIS A 599 51.33 -14.66 -39.06
N GLN A 600 51.39 -13.63 -38.21
CA GLN A 600 52.56 -12.79 -37.94
C GLN A 600 52.67 -12.46 -36.45
N ASN A 601 53.82 -11.91 -36.04
CA ASN A 601 54.10 -11.65 -34.63
C ASN A 601 53.05 -10.72 -33.99
N VAL A 602 52.49 -11.14 -32.84
CA VAL A 602 51.58 -10.33 -32.03
C VAL A 602 52.21 -10.08 -30.67
N ASP A 603 52.47 -8.82 -30.36
CA ASP A 603 52.89 -8.35 -29.04
C ASP A 603 51.65 -7.73 -28.37
N GLY A 604 50.82 -8.58 -27.76
CA GLY A 604 49.41 -8.26 -27.52
C GLY A 604 48.60 -9.44 -27.00
N SER A 605 47.69 -9.16 -26.08
CA SER A 605 46.75 -10.16 -25.55
C SER A 605 45.59 -10.37 -26.50
N ILE A 606 45.10 -11.61 -26.58
CA ILE A 606 44.07 -12.02 -27.55
C ILE A 606 42.88 -12.58 -26.79
N ILE A 607 41.75 -11.91 -26.91
CA ILE A 607 40.47 -12.28 -26.30
C ILE A 607 39.47 -12.54 -27.43
N ALA A 608 39.12 -13.80 -27.64
CA ALA A 608 38.27 -14.22 -28.74
C ALA A 608 37.56 -15.55 -28.45
N ASP A 609 36.56 -15.94 -29.24
CA ASP A 609 35.97 -17.27 -29.09
C ASP A 609 36.99 -18.36 -29.46
N THR A 610 37.63 -18.21 -30.62
CA THR A 610 38.63 -19.16 -31.13
C THR A 610 39.94 -18.44 -31.46
N VAL A 611 41.07 -18.95 -30.96
CA VAL A 611 42.41 -18.40 -31.23
C VAL A 611 43.29 -19.45 -31.91
N LEU A 612 43.81 -19.12 -33.09
CA LEU A 612 44.74 -19.95 -33.87
C LEU A 612 46.09 -19.24 -33.96
N VAL A 613 47.10 -19.77 -33.29
CA VAL A 613 48.44 -19.19 -33.24
C VAL A 613 49.37 -19.92 -34.21
N ASN A 614 49.66 -19.28 -35.35
CA ASN A 614 50.57 -19.78 -36.39
C ASN A 614 51.85 -18.93 -36.54
N ALA A 615 52.03 -17.92 -35.69
CA ALA A 615 53.25 -17.13 -35.54
C ALA A 615 53.55 -16.85 -34.06
N GLU A 616 54.69 -16.25 -33.77
CA GLU A 616 55.11 -15.97 -32.39
C GLU A 616 54.20 -14.93 -31.73
N THR A 617 53.86 -15.12 -30.45
CA THR A 617 53.08 -14.12 -29.69
C THR A 617 53.71 -13.84 -28.33
N HIS A 618 53.59 -12.61 -27.85
CA HIS A 618 54.17 -12.12 -26.61
C HIS A 618 53.11 -11.45 -25.74
N ARG A 619 53.16 -11.72 -24.44
CA ARG A 619 52.24 -11.24 -23.42
C ARG A 619 52.14 -9.72 -23.35
N TRP A 620 50.91 -9.25 -23.12
CA TRP A 620 50.58 -7.83 -22.96
C TRP A 620 49.50 -7.67 -21.88
N ASP A 621 49.87 -7.25 -20.67
CA ASP A 621 48.87 -7.01 -19.63
C ASP A 621 48.37 -5.57 -19.76
N LEU A 622 47.15 -5.41 -20.27
CA LEU A 622 46.55 -4.10 -20.49
C LEU A 622 46.53 -3.30 -19.18
N GLN A 623 47.17 -2.13 -19.17
CA GLN A 623 47.11 -1.20 -18.05
C GLN A 623 45.82 -0.38 -18.12
N ALA A 624 44.69 -1.08 -17.92
CA ALA A 624 43.37 -0.48 -17.85
C ALA A 624 42.81 -0.62 -16.45
N ASN A 625 42.86 0.47 -15.68
CA ASN A 625 41.98 0.61 -14.54
C ASN A 625 40.59 1.03 -15.06
N GLU A 626 39.53 0.67 -14.35
CA GLU A 626 38.21 1.24 -14.62
C GLU A 626 38.22 2.72 -14.23
N THR A 627 38.76 3.57 -15.10
CA THR A 627 38.62 5.01 -15.02
C THR A 627 37.73 5.47 -16.16
N VAL A 628 36.49 5.69 -15.73
CA VAL A 628 35.27 5.95 -16.46
C VAL A 628 35.38 7.39 -16.98
N VAL A 629 35.26 7.61 -18.29
CA VAL A 629 34.67 8.89 -18.75
C VAL A 629 33.37 8.97 -17.98
N PRO A 630 33.13 9.99 -17.16
CA PRO A 630 31.99 10.03 -16.26
C PRO A 630 30.70 10.04 -17.04
N ILE A 631 30.22 8.87 -17.41
CA ILE A 631 28.81 8.70 -17.63
C ILE A 631 28.23 8.57 -16.23
N ILE A 632 27.63 9.62 -15.73
CA ILE A 632 26.77 9.51 -14.55
C ILE A 632 25.56 8.69 -15.02
N LYS A 633 25.62 7.38 -14.76
CA LYS A 633 24.52 6.47 -15.08
C LYS A 633 23.51 6.51 -13.95
N LEU A 634 22.32 6.95 -14.30
CA LEU A 634 21.17 7.02 -13.42
C LEU A 634 20.15 5.99 -13.91
N ALA A 635 19.38 5.44 -12.99
CA ALA A 635 18.32 4.50 -13.32
C ALA A 635 17.01 5.01 -12.75
N ALA A 636 15.97 4.92 -13.57
CA ALA A 636 14.57 5.08 -13.19
C ALA A 636 13.82 3.79 -13.52
N MET A 637 12.73 3.54 -12.80
CA MET A 637 11.89 2.39 -13.07
C MET A 637 10.43 2.79 -12.87
N ASN A 638 9.60 2.57 -13.89
CA ASN A 638 8.17 2.76 -13.77
C ASN A 638 7.46 1.42 -13.60
N HIS A 639 6.42 1.46 -12.79
CA HIS A 639 5.54 0.34 -12.54
C HIS A 639 4.36 0.37 -13.51
N LEU A 640 3.85 -0.79 -13.92
CA LEU A 640 2.71 -0.84 -14.83
C LEU A 640 1.47 -0.21 -14.16
N LEU A 641 0.78 0.70 -14.87
CA LEU A 641 -0.47 1.29 -14.42
C LEU A 641 -1.53 0.18 -14.39
N SER A 642 -2.06 -0.14 -13.20
CA SER A 642 -3.14 -1.12 -13.10
C SER A 642 -4.38 -0.60 -13.83
N LEU A 643 -4.80 -1.33 -14.86
CA LEU A 643 -6.08 -1.14 -15.56
C LEU A 643 -7.23 -1.86 -14.84
N ASP A 644 -7.03 -2.28 -13.58
CA ASP A 644 -8.09 -2.88 -12.80
C ASP A 644 -9.26 -1.91 -12.70
N THR A 645 -10.42 -2.42 -13.10
CA THR A 645 -11.68 -1.69 -13.00
C THR A 645 -12.56 -2.35 -11.96
N THR A 646 -13.31 -1.52 -11.25
CA THR A 646 -14.34 -1.95 -10.32
C THR A 646 -15.72 -1.56 -10.80
N THR A 647 -16.73 -2.08 -10.12
CA THR A 647 -18.13 -1.78 -10.38
C THR A 647 -18.80 -1.38 -9.09
N VAL A 648 -19.49 -0.24 -9.09
CA VAL A 648 -20.32 0.22 -7.98
C VAL A 648 -21.77 0.02 -8.36
N SER A 649 -22.45 -0.87 -7.64
CA SER A 649 -23.88 -1.14 -7.83
C SER A 649 -24.63 -1.01 -6.51
N GLY A 650 -25.93 -0.70 -6.61
CA GLY A 650 -26.77 -0.47 -5.46
C GLY A 650 -28.24 -0.59 -5.78
N THR A 651 -29.03 -0.81 -4.74
CA THR A 651 -30.49 -0.86 -4.80
C THR A 651 -31.10 0.41 -4.24
N LYS A 652 -32.27 0.76 -4.75
CA LYS A 652 -33.09 1.84 -4.18
C LYS A 652 -34.34 1.27 -3.55
N LYS A 653 -34.52 1.55 -2.26
CA LYS A 653 -35.71 1.18 -1.48
C LYS A 653 -36.51 2.42 -1.09
N TRP A 654 -37.81 2.21 -0.96
CA TRP A 654 -38.78 3.23 -0.58
C TRP A 654 -39.47 2.82 0.72
N ASP A 655 -39.35 3.64 1.74
CA ASP A 655 -40.11 3.56 2.98
C ASP A 655 -41.16 4.68 2.97
N ASP A 656 -42.24 4.44 2.22
CA ASP A 656 -43.20 5.46 1.81
C ASP A 656 -44.66 4.98 1.83
N TYR A 657 -44.98 4.06 2.74
CA TYR A 657 -46.30 3.43 2.86
C TYR A 657 -46.72 2.69 1.59
N ASP A 658 -45.78 2.02 0.93
CA ASP A 658 -45.97 1.38 -0.37
C ASP A 658 -46.60 2.34 -1.40
N ASN A 659 -46.12 3.59 -1.40
CA ASN A 659 -46.60 4.67 -2.24
C ASN A 659 -48.13 4.92 -2.18
N LYS A 660 -48.80 4.60 -1.06
CA LYS A 660 -50.25 4.83 -0.88
C LYS A 660 -50.70 6.27 -1.17
N PHE A 661 -49.81 7.24 -0.95
CA PHE A 661 -50.09 8.68 -1.14
C PHE A 661 -49.69 9.20 -2.54
N ASN A 662 -49.24 8.35 -3.45
CA ASN A 662 -48.80 8.72 -4.81
C ASN A 662 -47.72 9.83 -4.83
N THR A 663 -46.80 9.80 -3.88
CA THR A 663 -45.72 10.79 -3.75
C THR A 663 -44.40 10.32 -4.36
N ARG A 664 -44.24 9.01 -4.65
CA ARG A 664 -43.01 8.46 -5.21
C ARG A 664 -42.78 8.98 -6.64
N PRO A 665 -41.59 9.53 -6.95
CA PRO A 665 -41.27 10.00 -8.30
C PRO A 665 -41.12 8.82 -9.28
N THR A 666 -41.20 9.11 -10.58
CA THR A 666 -41.01 8.11 -11.65
C THR A 666 -39.53 7.77 -11.90
N SER A 667 -38.62 8.65 -11.48
CA SER A 667 -37.16 8.47 -11.59
C SER A 667 -36.44 9.21 -10.46
N ILE A 668 -35.21 8.80 -10.18
CA ILE A 668 -34.25 9.50 -9.32
C ILE A 668 -32.94 9.73 -10.07
N THR A 669 -32.09 10.64 -9.56
CA THR A 669 -30.73 10.84 -10.07
C THR A 669 -29.74 10.43 -8.99
N VAL A 670 -28.97 9.39 -9.29
CA VAL A 670 -27.89 8.88 -8.45
C VAL A 670 -26.57 9.45 -8.95
N GLN A 671 -25.73 9.93 -8.03
CA GLN A 671 -24.42 10.49 -8.29
C GLN A 671 -23.37 9.55 -7.70
N LEU A 672 -22.41 9.15 -8.52
CA LEU A 672 -21.20 8.46 -8.09
C LEU A 672 -20.16 9.54 -7.81
N LEU A 673 -19.63 9.54 -6.59
CA LEU A 673 -18.54 10.40 -6.17
C LEU A 673 -17.25 9.63 -6.23
N GLN A 674 -16.19 10.25 -6.75
CA GLN A 674 -14.82 9.77 -6.72
C GLN A 674 -14.01 10.76 -5.89
N ASN A 675 -13.41 10.30 -4.80
CA ASN A 675 -12.68 11.15 -3.84
C ASN A 675 -13.49 12.36 -3.34
N GLY A 676 -14.81 12.20 -3.22
CA GLY A 676 -15.72 13.25 -2.75
C GLY A 676 -16.23 14.23 -3.82
N GLU A 677 -15.79 14.11 -5.08
CA GLU A 677 -16.29 14.92 -6.20
C GLU A 677 -17.22 14.10 -7.12
N VAL A 678 -18.21 14.75 -7.74
CA VAL A 678 -19.15 14.06 -8.63
C VAL A 678 -18.42 13.61 -9.89
N PHE A 679 -18.29 12.29 -10.06
CA PHE A 679 -17.60 11.66 -11.18
C PHE A 679 -18.58 11.27 -12.29
N GLN A 680 -19.66 10.56 -11.93
CA GLN A 680 -20.72 10.17 -12.87
C GLN A 680 -22.10 10.39 -12.26
N THR A 681 -23.11 10.51 -13.13
CA THR A 681 -24.51 10.56 -12.71
C THR A 681 -25.34 9.61 -13.54
N LYS A 682 -26.36 9.00 -12.93
CA LYS A 682 -27.26 8.06 -13.59
C LYS A 682 -28.70 8.34 -13.19
N THR A 683 -29.56 8.49 -14.18
CA THR A 683 -31.01 8.48 -13.96
C THR A 683 -31.49 7.05 -13.81
N VAL A 684 -32.17 6.77 -12.71
CA VAL A 684 -32.66 5.42 -12.36
C VAL A 684 -34.18 5.42 -12.39
N THR A 685 -34.76 4.39 -13.02
CA THR A 685 -36.21 4.12 -13.08
C THR A 685 -36.47 2.69 -12.60
N PRO A 686 -37.68 2.35 -12.13
CA PRO A 686 -37.99 0.99 -11.74
C PRO A 686 -37.94 0.04 -12.95
N ASN A 687 -37.54 -1.20 -12.72
CA ASN A 687 -37.67 -2.27 -13.69
C ASN A 687 -39.15 -2.70 -13.83
N LYS A 688 -39.41 -3.72 -14.66
CA LYS A 688 -40.78 -4.24 -14.89
C LYS A 688 -41.45 -4.82 -13.63
N GLU A 689 -40.65 -5.23 -12.66
CA GLU A 689 -41.09 -5.82 -11.38
C GLU A 689 -41.24 -4.74 -10.29
N GLY A 690 -40.92 -3.48 -10.61
CA GLY A 690 -41.00 -2.34 -9.67
C GLY A 690 -39.76 -2.13 -8.82
N GLU A 691 -38.70 -2.92 -9.04
CA GLU A 691 -37.44 -2.81 -8.30
C GLU A 691 -36.52 -1.77 -8.93
N TRP A 692 -35.74 -1.09 -8.11
CA TRP A 692 -34.86 -0.01 -8.54
C TRP A 692 -33.40 -0.42 -8.30
N HIS A 693 -32.64 -0.47 -9.39
CA HIS A 693 -31.23 -0.87 -9.38
C HIS A 693 -30.40 0.08 -10.24
N TYR A 694 -29.17 0.32 -9.83
CA TYR A 694 -28.19 1.03 -10.64
C TYR A 694 -26.81 0.40 -10.51
N GLU A 695 -25.97 0.74 -11.48
CA GLU A 695 -24.64 0.20 -11.64
C GLU A 695 -23.80 1.20 -12.43
N PHE A 696 -22.57 1.39 -11.99
CA PHE A 696 -21.51 2.13 -12.66
C PHE A 696 -20.36 1.15 -12.88
N THR A 697 -20.07 0.82 -14.14
CA THR A 697 -19.04 -0.14 -14.54
C THR A 697 -17.77 0.58 -14.99
N ASP A 698 -16.69 -0.20 -15.18
CA ASP A 698 -15.44 0.27 -15.78
C ASP A 698 -14.83 1.45 -15.00
N LEU A 699 -14.97 1.44 -13.68
CA LEU A 699 -14.46 2.49 -12.81
C LEU A 699 -13.00 2.21 -12.47
N PRO A 700 -12.05 3.13 -12.69
CA PRO A 700 -10.64 2.88 -12.37
C PRO A 700 -10.48 2.64 -10.87
N THR A 701 -9.62 1.69 -10.45
CA THR A 701 -9.36 1.46 -9.02
C THR A 701 -8.32 2.41 -8.44
N THR A 702 -7.41 2.94 -9.27
CA THR A 702 -6.29 3.79 -8.89
C THR A 702 -6.10 4.95 -9.87
N ASP A 703 -5.49 6.03 -9.42
CA ASP A 703 -5.04 7.12 -10.28
C ASP A 703 -3.70 6.79 -11.00
N GLU A 704 -3.21 7.74 -11.79
CA GLU A 704 -1.95 7.66 -12.56
C GLU A 704 -0.69 7.49 -11.68
N SER A 705 -0.81 7.70 -10.37
CA SER A 705 0.26 7.49 -9.38
C SER A 705 0.09 6.21 -8.56
N GLY A 706 -0.96 5.42 -8.83
CA GLY A 706 -1.26 4.17 -8.13
C GLY A 706 -2.05 4.36 -6.84
N GLN A 707 -2.50 5.58 -6.53
CA GLN A 707 -3.31 5.87 -5.35
C GLN A 707 -4.76 5.44 -5.58
N THR A 708 -5.32 4.65 -4.67
CA THR A 708 -6.68 4.10 -4.82
C THR A 708 -7.77 5.16 -4.76
N TYR A 709 -8.76 5.06 -5.65
CA TYR A 709 -9.96 5.90 -5.63
C TYR A 709 -10.95 5.45 -4.56
N ASP A 710 -11.49 6.40 -3.80
CA ASP A 710 -12.62 6.17 -2.90
C ASP A 710 -13.94 6.51 -3.61
N TYR A 711 -14.82 5.50 -3.72
CA TYR A 711 -16.12 5.64 -4.37
C TYR A 711 -17.25 5.67 -3.36
N ALA A 712 -18.10 6.70 -3.47
CA ALA A 712 -19.30 6.87 -2.67
C ALA A 712 -20.52 7.16 -3.56
N ILE A 713 -21.72 6.96 -3.01
CA ILE A 713 -22.97 7.29 -3.70
C ILE A 713 -23.71 8.40 -2.97
N GLN A 714 -24.28 9.31 -3.74
CA GLN A 714 -25.24 10.31 -3.29
C GLN A 714 -26.48 10.30 -4.18
N GLU A 715 -27.63 10.70 -3.62
CA GLU A 715 -28.84 10.97 -4.40
C GLU A 715 -29.08 12.48 -4.47
N THR A 716 -29.52 12.96 -5.63
CA THR A 716 -30.08 14.32 -5.72
C THR A 716 -31.33 14.40 -4.84
N PRO A 717 -31.47 15.41 -3.96
CA PRO A 717 -32.60 15.50 -3.03
C PRO A 717 -33.96 15.29 -3.71
N VAL A 718 -34.74 14.33 -3.20
CA VAL A 718 -36.10 14.06 -3.68
C VAL A 718 -37.09 14.86 -2.83
N GLU A 719 -37.91 15.68 -3.49
CA GLU A 719 -38.87 16.56 -2.82
C GLU A 719 -39.82 15.79 -1.90
N GLY A 720 -39.91 16.21 -0.63
CA GLY A 720 -40.79 15.58 0.37
C GLY A 720 -40.24 14.32 1.02
N TYR A 721 -39.05 13.84 0.61
CA TYR A 721 -38.40 12.66 1.16
C TYR A 721 -37.16 13.02 1.96
N THR A 722 -36.80 12.13 2.88
CA THR A 722 -35.49 12.11 3.53
C THR A 722 -34.68 10.92 3.02
N THR A 723 -33.45 11.16 2.58
CA THR A 723 -32.58 10.13 1.99
C THR A 723 -31.58 9.63 3.03
N LYS A 724 -31.39 8.31 3.06
CA LYS A 724 -30.30 7.65 3.79
C LYS A 724 -29.49 6.78 2.81
N VAL A 725 -28.17 6.85 2.92
CA VAL A 725 -27.23 6.00 2.19
C VAL A 725 -26.70 4.92 3.14
N ASN A 726 -26.80 3.65 2.75
CA ASN A 726 -26.28 2.51 3.51
C ASN A 726 -25.30 1.74 2.61
N GLY A 727 -24.00 2.00 2.72
CA GLY A 727 -23.01 1.52 1.75
C GLY A 727 -23.30 2.13 0.37
N TYR A 728 -23.69 1.31 -0.59
CA TYR A 728 -24.16 1.76 -1.90
C TYR A 728 -25.67 1.64 -2.09
N ASP A 729 -26.45 1.27 -1.07
CA ASP A 729 -27.91 1.26 -1.15
C ASP A 729 -28.50 2.60 -0.73
N LEU A 730 -29.58 3.00 -1.41
CA LEU A 730 -30.34 4.21 -1.12
C LEU A 730 -31.69 3.86 -0.50
N VAL A 731 -32.07 4.57 0.56
CA VAL A 731 -33.40 4.48 1.17
C VAL A 731 -34.01 5.86 1.24
N ASN A 732 -35.16 6.05 0.57
CA ASN A 732 -35.96 7.26 0.74
C ASN A 732 -37.13 7.01 1.67
N THR A 733 -37.26 7.86 2.67
CA THR A 733 -38.30 7.79 3.69
C THR A 733 -39.26 8.95 3.51
N TYR A 734 -40.54 8.63 3.33
CA TYR A 734 -41.64 9.58 3.35
C TYR A 734 -42.47 9.36 4.61
N ARG A 735 -42.81 10.45 5.29
CA ARG A 735 -43.72 10.46 6.43
C ARG A 735 -44.81 11.47 6.16
N ASN A 736 -46.06 11.05 6.32
CA ASN A 736 -47.19 11.94 6.11
C ASN A 736 -47.25 12.98 7.25
N THR A 737 -47.41 14.26 6.89
CA THR A 737 -47.43 15.38 7.84
C THR A 737 -48.83 15.97 8.05
N GLU A 738 -49.88 15.35 7.48
CA GLU A 738 -51.26 15.78 7.73
C GLU A 738 -51.60 15.64 9.20
N THR A 739 -52.24 16.68 9.73
CA THR A 739 -52.76 16.69 11.09
C THR A 739 -54.26 16.87 11.11
N THR A 740 -54.90 16.37 12.16
CA THR A 740 -56.30 16.59 12.52
C THR A 740 -56.40 17.31 13.87
N GLU A 741 -57.63 17.61 14.29
CA GLU A 741 -57.93 18.21 15.58
C GLU A 741 -59.14 17.55 16.24
N VAL A 742 -59.17 17.59 17.57
CA VAL A 742 -60.31 17.15 18.38
C VAL A 742 -60.73 18.30 19.27
N SER A 743 -62.00 18.71 19.19
CA SER A 743 -62.58 19.73 20.05
C SER A 743 -63.96 19.32 20.54
N GLY A 744 -64.33 19.82 21.71
CA GLY A 744 -65.60 19.49 22.35
C GLY A 744 -65.98 20.49 23.43
N THR A 745 -67.21 20.36 23.90
CA THR A 745 -67.80 21.20 24.95
C THR A 745 -68.10 20.38 26.20
N LYS A 746 -68.17 21.05 27.34
CA LYS A 746 -68.64 20.46 28.60
C LYS A 746 -69.93 21.13 29.05
N THR A 747 -70.95 20.30 29.24
CA THR A 747 -72.27 20.70 29.74
C THR A 747 -72.49 20.14 31.14
N TRP A 748 -73.12 20.93 32.01
CA TRP A 748 -73.49 20.56 33.37
C TRP A 748 -75.01 20.52 33.52
N ASN A 749 -75.55 19.36 33.87
CA ASN A 749 -76.94 19.14 34.25
C ASN A 749 -77.03 19.07 35.78
N ASP A 750 -76.94 20.23 36.43
CA ASP A 750 -76.83 20.37 37.89
C ASP A 750 -77.63 21.52 38.49
N ASN A 751 -78.74 21.88 37.83
CA ASN A 751 -79.62 22.98 38.22
C ASN A 751 -78.85 24.30 38.42
N ASP A 752 -78.00 24.64 37.45
CA ASP A 752 -77.17 25.84 37.48
C ASP A 752 -76.29 25.92 38.74
N ASN A 753 -75.70 24.77 39.13
CA ASN A 753 -74.84 24.62 40.29
C ASN A 753 -75.49 25.07 41.63
N GLN A 754 -76.81 24.88 41.79
CA GLN A 754 -77.56 25.26 43.01
C GLN A 754 -76.92 24.76 44.32
N PHE A 755 -76.24 23.61 44.28
CA PHE A 755 -75.65 22.96 45.45
C PHE A 755 -74.16 23.29 45.68
N ASN A 756 -73.55 24.14 44.85
CA ASN A 756 -72.12 24.48 44.89
C ASN A 756 -71.17 23.26 44.84
N THR A 757 -71.56 22.21 44.10
CA THR A 757 -70.81 20.95 43.97
C THR A 757 -69.98 20.87 42.69
N ARG A 758 -70.21 21.78 41.73
CA ARG A 758 -69.43 21.83 40.48
C ARG A 758 -67.95 22.14 40.76
N PRO A 759 -67.01 21.31 40.30
CA PRO A 759 -65.58 21.55 40.53
C PRO A 759 -65.07 22.76 39.73
N GLU A 760 -63.95 23.34 40.16
CA GLU A 760 -63.30 24.44 39.43
C GLU A 760 -62.73 24.02 38.07
N SER A 761 -62.46 22.72 37.89
CA SER A 761 -61.94 22.14 36.65
C SER A 761 -62.30 20.67 36.50
N ILE A 762 -62.23 20.18 35.28
CA ILE A 762 -62.25 18.75 34.94
C ILE A 762 -61.00 18.36 34.16
N THR A 763 -60.64 17.08 34.17
CA THR A 763 -59.55 16.54 33.34
C THR A 763 -60.14 15.73 32.20
N VAL A 764 -59.91 16.18 30.96
CA VAL A 764 -60.30 15.45 29.74
C VAL A 764 -59.07 14.76 29.16
N LYS A 765 -59.15 13.43 29.01
CA LYS A 765 -58.09 12.58 28.45
C LYS A 765 -58.40 12.31 26.97
N LEU A 766 -57.47 12.62 26.09
CA LEU A 766 -57.52 12.28 24.67
C LEU A 766 -56.89 10.89 24.48
N MET A 767 -57.63 10.00 23.84
CA MET A 767 -57.22 8.63 23.55
C MET A 767 -56.92 8.49 22.05
N GLN A 768 -55.79 7.90 21.69
CA GLN A 768 -55.39 7.56 20.31
C GLN A 768 -55.34 6.04 20.19
N ASN A 769 -56.14 5.45 19.29
CA ASN A 769 -56.28 4.00 19.11
C ASN A 769 -56.57 3.22 20.42
N GLY A 770 -57.21 3.88 21.40
CA GLY A 770 -57.56 3.29 22.70
C GLY A 770 -56.55 3.56 23.83
N GLU A 771 -55.36 4.09 23.53
CA GLU A 771 -54.35 4.45 24.53
C GLU A 771 -54.35 5.95 24.84
N LYS A 772 -53.95 6.33 26.05
CA LYS A 772 -53.91 7.74 26.48
C LYS A 772 -52.81 8.48 25.72
N TYR A 773 -53.19 9.44 24.87
CA TYR A 773 -52.26 10.27 24.09
C TYR A 773 -51.93 11.60 24.80
N ALA A 774 -52.96 12.26 25.33
CA ALA A 774 -52.80 13.54 26.03
C ALA A 774 -53.90 13.75 27.06
N GLU A 775 -53.78 14.76 27.90
CA GLU A 775 -54.88 15.22 28.74
C GLU A 775 -54.87 16.74 28.88
N LYS A 776 -56.03 17.31 29.20
CA LYS A 776 -56.21 18.74 29.36
C LYS A 776 -57.10 19.03 30.57
N ILE A 777 -56.63 19.95 31.41
CA ILE A 777 -57.45 20.54 32.47
C ILE A 777 -58.33 21.61 31.83
N VAL A 778 -59.65 21.44 31.94
CA VAL A 778 -60.65 22.34 31.36
C VAL A 778 -61.30 23.13 32.49
N LYS A 779 -61.43 24.44 32.30
CA LYS A 779 -62.11 25.38 33.21
C LYS A 779 -63.14 26.19 32.44
N ALA A 780 -64.10 26.76 33.16
CA ALA A 780 -65.01 27.75 32.58
C ALA A 780 -64.22 28.97 32.05
N ASP A 781 -64.61 29.48 30.89
CA ASP A 781 -64.17 30.78 30.39
C ASP A 781 -64.84 31.95 31.16
N LYS A 782 -64.50 33.19 30.81
CA LYS A 782 -65.09 34.40 31.43
C LYS A 782 -66.61 34.53 31.26
N LYS A 783 -67.21 33.75 30.35
CA LYS A 783 -68.65 33.72 30.07
C LYS A 783 -69.33 32.48 30.67
N GLY A 784 -68.59 31.63 31.38
CA GLY A 784 -69.10 30.39 31.96
C GLY A 784 -69.10 29.18 31.03
N ASN A 785 -68.59 29.30 29.79
CA ASN A 785 -68.55 28.20 28.84
C ASN A 785 -67.34 27.30 29.10
N TRP A 786 -67.54 25.99 28.93
CA TRP A 786 -66.46 25.02 29.07
C TRP A 786 -66.18 24.39 27.70
N THR A 787 -64.99 24.65 27.17
CA THR A 787 -64.57 24.16 25.85
C THR A 787 -63.14 23.66 25.91
N TYR A 788 -62.79 22.70 25.06
CA TYR A 788 -61.43 22.21 24.94
C TYR A 788 -61.12 21.82 23.49
N ARG A 789 -59.83 21.83 23.17
CA ARG A 789 -59.29 21.55 21.84
C ARG A 789 -57.89 20.96 21.96
N PHE A 790 -57.62 19.96 21.14
CA PHE A 790 -56.34 19.32 20.90
C PHE A 790 -55.99 19.51 19.43
N ASP A 791 -54.88 20.18 19.17
CA ASP A 791 -54.44 20.61 17.84
C ASP A 791 -53.27 19.78 17.34
N LYS A 792 -53.05 19.80 16.01
CA LYS A 792 -51.89 19.20 15.35
C LYS A 792 -51.71 17.70 15.68
N LEU A 793 -52.81 16.97 15.77
CA LEU A 793 -52.79 15.54 16.02
C LEU A 793 -52.40 14.81 14.74
N PRO A 794 -51.44 13.87 14.74
CA PRO A 794 -51.08 13.15 13.54
C PRO A 794 -52.31 12.41 13.00
N LYS A 795 -52.53 12.47 11.69
CA LYS A 795 -53.67 11.80 11.08
C LYS A 795 -53.41 10.33 10.79
N TYR A 796 -52.18 9.96 10.47
CA TYR A 796 -51.79 8.58 10.13
C TYR A 796 -50.67 8.05 11.02
N ASP A 797 -50.67 6.74 11.26
CA ASP A 797 -49.61 6.01 11.95
C ASP A 797 -48.38 5.75 11.07
N ALA A 798 -47.39 5.03 11.62
CA ALA A 798 -46.16 4.68 10.92
C ALA A 798 -46.38 3.74 9.73
N GLU A 799 -47.53 3.07 9.66
CA GLU A 799 -47.97 2.18 8.59
C GLU A 799 -48.95 2.87 7.62
N GLY A 800 -49.28 4.16 7.84
CA GLY A 800 -50.12 4.95 6.96
C GLY A 800 -51.61 4.69 7.14
N LYS A 801 -52.02 4.07 8.25
CA LYS A 801 -53.41 3.88 8.67
C LYS A 801 -53.85 5.05 9.55
N GLU A 802 -55.11 5.47 9.39
CA GLU A 802 -55.64 6.65 10.07
C GLU A 802 -55.83 6.38 11.57
N TYR A 803 -55.37 7.32 12.41
CA TYR A 803 -55.55 7.27 13.85
C TYR A 803 -57.02 7.48 14.22
N THR A 804 -57.54 6.67 15.14
CA THR A 804 -58.85 6.89 15.75
C THR A 804 -58.69 7.63 17.07
N TYR A 805 -59.27 8.84 17.16
CA TYR A 805 -59.27 9.63 18.39
C TYR A 805 -60.61 9.53 19.13
N THR A 806 -60.55 9.39 20.45
CA THR A 806 -61.72 9.42 21.35
C THR A 806 -61.37 10.18 22.64
N ILE A 807 -62.35 10.46 23.48
CA ILE A 807 -62.13 11.18 24.74
C ILE A 807 -62.62 10.37 25.95
N GLN A 808 -62.04 10.64 27.11
CA GLN A 808 -62.50 10.18 28.41
C GLN A 808 -62.46 11.33 29.41
N GLU A 809 -63.32 11.29 30.42
CA GLU A 809 -63.25 12.22 31.56
C GLU A 809 -62.78 11.48 32.81
N GLU A 810 -61.89 12.12 33.57
CA GLU A 810 -61.58 11.64 34.92
C GLU A 810 -62.80 11.74 35.82
N LYS A 811 -63.04 10.70 36.63
CA LYS A 811 -64.24 10.60 37.47
C LYS A 811 -64.44 11.88 38.30
N VAL A 812 -65.55 12.56 38.06
CA VAL A 812 -65.97 13.72 38.84
C VAL A 812 -66.84 13.24 40.02
N PRO A 813 -66.44 13.50 41.28
CA PRO A 813 -67.24 13.11 42.46
C PRO A 813 -68.66 13.64 42.39
N GLU A 814 -69.67 12.85 42.79
CA GLU A 814 -71.11 13.23 42.81
C GLU A 814 -71.78 13.48 41.45
N TYR A 815 -71.06 13.26 40.36
CA TYR A 815 -71.59 13.37 39.00
C TYR A 815 -71.50 12.04 38.25
N THR A 816 -72.39 11.88 37.26
CA THR A 816 -72.24 10.85 36.22
C THR A 816 -71.98 11.47 34.87
N THR A 817 -70.95 10.98 34.19
CA THR A 817 -70.49 11.47 32.88
C THR A 817 -71.14 10.69 31.74
N GLU A 818 -71.60 11.41 30.72
CA GLU A 818 -72.02 10.90 29.42
C GLU A 818 -71.19 11.57 28.32
N ILE A 819 -70.74 10.81 27.32
CA ILE A 819 -69.92 11.29 26.20
C ILE A 819 -70.72 11.19 24.89
N LYS A 820 -70.90 12.32 24.18
CA LYS A 820 -71.63 12.41 22.90
C LYS A 820 -70.70 12.92 21.81
N GLY A 821 -70.10 12.01 21.04
CA GLY A 821 -69.02 12.36 20.12
C GLY A 821 -67.81 12.84 20.92
N TYR A 822 -67.54 14.15 20.86
CA TYR A 822 -66.54 14.80 21.71
C TYR A 822 -67.13 15.73 22.77
N ASP A 823 -68.45 15.80 22.92
CA ASP A 823 -69.08 16.59 23.99
C ASP A 823 -69.23 15.77 25.28
N LEU A 824 -68.95 16.41 26.41
CA LEU A 824 -69.09 15.83 27.75
C LEU A 824 -70.31 16.41 28.44
N VAL A 825 -71.12 15.55 29.07
CA VAL A 825 -72.26 15.96 29.89
C VAL A 825 -72.10 15.36 31.27
N ASN A 826 -72.06 16.19 32.31
CA ASN A 826 -72.13 15.71 33.70
C ASN A 826 -73.50 16.00 34.30
N THR A 827 -74.12 14.96 34.86
CA THR A 827 -75.40 15.07 35.58
C THR A 827 -75.15 14.88 37.07
N TYR A 828 -75.55 15.86 37.87
CA TYR A 828 -75.41 15.83 39.33
C TYR A 828 -76.28 14.75 39.96
N ARG A 829 -75.78 14.09 41.01
CA ARG A 829 -76.53 13.11 41.81
C ARG A 829 -76.46 13.50 43.28
N ASN A 830 -77.58 13.97 43.83
CA ASN A 830 -77.67 14.30 45.25
C ASN A 830 -77.66 13.01 46.11
N THR A 831 -76.87 13.01 47.18
CA THR A 831 -76.73 11.87 48.11
C THR A 831 -77.17 12.21 49.56
N GLU A 832 -77.69 13.42 49.82
CA GLU A 832 -78.17 13.83 51.15
C GLU A 832 -79.35 12.98 51.64
N LYS A 833 -79.30 12.63 52.93
CA LYS A 833 -80.33 11.84 53.63
C LYS A 833 -80.90 12.60 54.83
N THR A 834 -82.15 12.31 55.19
CA THR A 834 -82.87 12.81 56.35
C THR A 834 -83.50 11.66 57.15
N ALA A 835 -84.09 11.96 58.31
CA ALA A 835 -84.80 11.00 59.15
C ALA A 835 -86.07 11.63 59.73
N VAL A 836 -87.10 10.81 59.94
CA VAL A 836 -88.37 11.21 60.56
C VAL A 836 -88.56 10.39 61.83
N SER A 837 -88.82 11.05 62.95
CA SER A 837 -89.06 10.36 64.23
C SER A 837 -90.06 11.11 65.09
N GLY A 838 -90.73 10.41 66.01
CA GLY A 838 -91.72 11.00 66.89
C GLY A 838 -92.13 10.09 68.05
N THR A 839 -93.08 10.58 68.86
CA THR A 839 -93.64 9.85 70.01
C THR A 839 -95.15 9.74 69.89
N LYS A 840 -95.72 8.65 70.41
CA LYS A 840 -97.16 8.51 70.60
C LYS A 840 -97.51 8.80 72.06
N THR A 841 -98.43 9.74 72.25
CA THR A 841 -99.01 10.05 73.56
C THR A 841 -100.46 9.58 73.59
N TRP A 842 -100.89 9.04 74.73
CA TRP A 842 -102.25 8.57 74.95
C TRP A 842 -102.97 9.50 75.94
N ASN A 843 -104.13 10.03 75.54
CA ASN A 843 -105.01 10.80 76.44
C ASN A 843 -106.26 9.97 76.75
N ASP A 844 -106.10 8.97 77.62
CA ASP A 844 -107.10 7.95 77.92
C ASP A 844 -107.21 7.61 79.41
N TYR A 845 -106.99 8.62 80.26
CA TYR A 845 -106.98 8.49 81.72
C TYR A 845 -106.01 7.40 82.20
N ASP A 846 -104.80 7.41 81.64
CA ASP A 846 -103.74 6.43 81.93
C ASP A 846 -104.22 4.97 81.75
N ASN A 847 -104.95 4.73 80.66
CA ASN A 847 -105.53 3.43 80.32
C ASN A 847 -106.40 2.79 81.43
N LYS A 848 -107.05 3.58 82.28
CA LYS A 848 -107.89 3.10 83.40
C LYS A 848 -108.96 2.06 82.99
N PHE A 849 -109.40 2.10 81.74
CA PHE A 849 -110.44 1.23 81.20
C PHE A 849 -109.90 0.03 80.39
N ASN A 850 -108.57 -0.16 80.33
CA ASN A 850 -107.91 -1.22 79.57
C ASN A 850 -108.31 -1.25 78.08
N THR A 851 -108.47 -0.08 77.47
CA THR A 851 -108.88 0.08 76.07
C THR A 851 -107.70 0.36 75.13
N ARG A 852 -106.52 0.68 75.66
CA ARG A 852 -105.33 0.97 74.85
C ARG A 852 -104.85 -0.31 74.15
N PRO A 853 -104.60 -0.28 72.82
CA PRO A 853 -104.12 -1.45 72.10
C PRO A 853 -102.67 -1.80 72.50
N GLU A 854 -102.26 -3.04 72.24
CA GLU A 854 -100.87 -3.48 72.46
C GLU A 854 -99.87 -2.82 71.51
N SER A 855 -100.33 -2.36 70.34
CA SER A 855 -99.54 -1.67 69.33
C SER A 855 -100.38 -0.71 68.50
N ILE A 856 -99.72 0.22 67.82
CA ILE A 856 -100.28 1.03 66.73
C ILE A 856 -99.41 0.87 65.49
N THR A 857 -99.91 1.27 64.33
CA THR A 857 -99.13 1.38 63.09
C THR A 857 -99.01 2.86 62.71
N VAL A 858 -97.79 3.32 62.48
CA VAL A 858 -97.48 4.66 61.97
C VAL A 858 -96.94 4.51 60.54
N ASP A 859 -97.61 5.12 59.58
CA ASP A 859 -97.25 5.13 58.17
C ASP A 859 -96.40 6.36 57.86
N LEU A 860 -95.28 6.18 57.17
CA LEU A 860 -94.42 7.23 56.65
C LEU A 860 -94.86 7.58 55.22
N MET A 861 -95.21 8.85 55.03
CA MET A 861 -95.62 9.39 53.75
C MET A 861 -94.50 10.25 53.17
N GLN A 862 -94.13 10.04 51.90
CA GLN A 862 -93.23 10.90 51.11
C GLN A 862 -94.04 11.58 50.01
N ASN A 863 -94.08 12.91 49.99
CA ASN A 863 -94.89 13.72 49.06
C ASN A 863 -96.35 13.25 48.97
N GLY A 864 -96.92 12.77 50.08
CA GLY A 864 -98.31 12.29 50.17
C GLY A 864 -98.52 10.82 49.76
N LYS A 865 -97.47 10.06 49.43
CA LYS A 865 -97.54 8.62 49.15
C LYS A 865 -96.90 7.82 50.28
N GLU A 866 -97.54 6.74 50.72
CA GLU A 866 -96.96 5.80 51.69
C GLU A 866 -95.71 5.14 51.10
N ILE A 867 -94.59 5.22 51.82
CA ILE A 867 -93.31 4.62 51.41
C ILE A 867 -92.77 3.61 52.42
N ASP A 868 -93.20 3.69 53.68
CA ASP A 868 -92.81 2.77 54.75
C ASP A 868 -93.82 2.82 55.90
N LYS A 869 -93.80 1.86 56.81
CA LYS A 869 -94.63 1.86 58.03
C LYS A 869 -93.97 1.15 59.20
N GLN A 870 -94.26 1.60 60.41
CA GLN A 870 -93.69 1.05 61.63
C GLN A 870 -94.78 0.69 62.64
N THR A 871 -94.76 -0.57 63.12
CA THR A 871 -95.55 -0.98 64.28
C THR A 871 -94.87 -0.49 65.56
N VAL A 872 -95.57 0.33 66.33
CA VAL A 872 -95.07 0.94 67.58
C VAL A 872 -95.72 0.25 68.76
N LYS A 873 -94.93 -0.09 69.78
CA LYS A 873 -95.36 -0.65 71.07
C LYS A 873 -94.77 0.17 72.21
N ALA A 874 -95.36 0.04 73.40
CA ALA A 874 -94.75 0.56 74.62
C ALA A 874 -93.39 -0.11 74.85
N ASP A 875 -92.37 0.67 75.18
CA ASP A 875 -91.13 0.15 75.74
C ASP A 875 -91.30 -0.26 77.21
N ASN A 876 -90.22 -0.78 77.83
CA ASN A 876 -90.23 -1.22 79.24
C ASN A 876 -90.51 -0.08 80.25
N GLN A 877 -90.51 1.18 79.81
CA GLN A 877 -90.79 2.37 80.61
C GLN A 877 -92.17 2.97 80.27
N GLY A 878 -92.91 2.35 79.34
CA GLY A 878 -94.24 2.78 78.91
C GLY A 878 -94.24 3.81 77.77
N ASN A 879 -93.09 4.18 77.21
CA ASN A 879 -92.99 5.18 76.14
C ASN A 879 -93.22 4.53 74.77
N TRP A 880 -93.76 5.31 73.83
CA TRP A 880 -94.04 4.88 72.47
C TRP A 880 -93.31 5.80 71.50
N THR A 881 -92.33 5.27 70.76
CA THR A 881 -91.48 6.03 69.83
C THR A 881 -91.43 5.33 68.47
N TYR A 882 -91.33 6.13 67.39
CA TYR A 882 -91.09 5.64 66.03
C TYR A 882 -89.96 6.43 65.37
N ARG A 883 -89.26 5.81 64.41
CA ARG A 883 -88.14 6.40 63.68
C ARG A 883 -87.89 5.71 62.34
N PHE A 884 -87.76 6.52 61.29
CA PHE A 884 -87.38 6.14 59.94
C PHE A 884 -86.09 6.88 59.56
N ASP A 885 -85.03 6.14 59.23
CA ASP A 885 -83.70 6.67 58.89
C ASP A 885 -83.38 6.54 57.39
N ASN A 886 -82.32 7.21 56.95
CA ASN A 886 -81.76 7.11 55.58
C ASN A 886 -82.71 7.51 54.44
N LEU A 887 -83.67 8.40 54.70
CA LEU A 887 -84.63 8.86 53.71
C LEU A 887 -83.95 9.86 52.76
N PRO A 888 -84.09 9.78 51.43
CA PRO A 888 -83.49 10.77 50.53
C PRO A 888 -84.07 12.16 50.82
N LYS A 889 -83.22 13.19 50.89
CA LYS A 889 -83.72 14.54 51.21
C LYS A 889 -84.30 15.26 49.99
N TYR A 890 -83.79 14.98 48.79
CA TYR A 890 -84.20 15.62 47.54
C TYR A 890 -84.55 14.59 46.46
N ASP A 891 -85.45 14.95 45.55
CA ASP A 891 -85.75 14.18 44.33
C ASP A 891 -84.67 14.36 43.25
N ALA A 892 -84.85 13.69 42.10
CA ALA A 892 -83.89 13.70 40.99
C ALA A 892 -83.73 15.09 40.36
N GLU A 893 -84.71 15.96 40.54
CA GLU A 893 -84.74 17.35 40.07
C GLU A 893 -84.23 18.34 41.15
N GLY A 894 -83.82 17.86 42.32
CA GLY A 894 -83.26 18.69 43.40
C GLY A 894 -84.30 19.38 44.27
N LYS A 895 -85.58 18.97 44.21
CA LYS A 895 -86.64 19.47 45.08
C LYS A 895 -86.75 18.64 46.35
N GLU A 896 -86.92 19.30 47.49
CA GLU A 896 -86.95 18.62 48.80
C GLU A 896 -88.20 17.73 48.94
N TYR A 897 -87.99 16.50 49.39
CA TYR A 897 -89.09 15.60 49.74
C TYR A 897 -89.78 16.09 51.01
N THR A 898 -91.11 16.20 50.96
CA THR A 898 -91.92 16.45 52.15
C THR A 898 -92.29 15.11 52.78
N TYR A 899 -91.82 14.88 54.01
CA TYR A 899 -92.20 13.70 54.78
C TYR A 899 -93.24 14.05 55.84
N THR A 900 -94.32 13.27 55.89
CA THR A 900 -95.35 13.36 56.93
C THR A 900 -95.64 11.97 57.50
N ILE A 901 -96.32 11.92 58.64
CA ILE A 901 -96.74 10.67 59.24
C ILE A 901 -98.26 10.59 59.32
N GLN A 902 -98.78 9.38 59.21
CA GLN A 902 -100.19 9.06 59.44
C GLN A 902 -100.25 7.89 60.43
N GLU A 903 -101.27 7.87 61.29
CA GLU A 903 -101.51 6.71 62.16
C GLU A 903 -102.77 5.99 61.68
N GLU A 904 -102.70 4.66 61.57
CA GLU A 904 -103.85 3.84 61.24
C GLU A 904 -104.94 3.97 62.32
N LYS A 905 -106.21 3.95 61.91
CA LYS A 905 -107.34 4.18 62.82
C LYS A 905 -107.34 3.20 63.99
N VAL A 906 -107.13 3.72 65.20
CA VAL A 906 -107.26 2.96 66.45
C VAL A 906 -108.73 2.95 66.89
N SER A 907 -109.34 1.77 67.01
CA SER A 907 -110.74 1.62 67.41
C SER A 907 -111.01 2.24 68.80
N GLY A 908 -112.03 3.10 68.90
CA GLY A 908 -112.39 3.78 70.15
C GLY A 908 -111.58 5.05 70.47
N TYR A 909 -110.61 5.42 69.63
CA TYR A 909 -109.77 6.60 69.80
C TYR A 909 -109.90 7.58 68.63
N THR A 910 -109.72 8.87 68.93
CA THR A 910 -109.60 9.92 67.91
C THR A 910 -108.13 10.31 67.78
N THR A 911 -107.57 10.15 66.58
CA THR A 911 -106.17 10.47 66.29
C THR A 911 -105.98 11.95 65.97
N LYS A 912 -104.90 12.53 66.48
CA LYS A 912 -104.38 13.84 66.10
C LYS A 912 -102.87 13.72 65.90
N VAL A 913 -102.40 14.05 64.69
CA VAL A 913 -100.98 14.09 64.31
C VAL A 913 -100.46 15.51 64.45
#